data_AF-A0A1S6FKK7-F1
#
_entry.id   AF-A0A1S6FKK7-F1
#
_cell.length_a   1.000
_cell.length_b   1.000
_cell.length_c   1.000
_cell.angle_alpha   90.00
_cell.angle_beta   90.00
_cell.angle_gamma   90.00
#
_symmetry.space_group_name_H-M   'P 1'
#
loop_
_entity.id
_entity.type
_entity.pdbx_description
1 polymer ?
#
loop_
_entity_poly.entity_id
_entity_poly.type
_entity_poly.pdbx_seq_one_letter_code
_entity_poly.pdbx_strand_id
1 'polypeptide(L)'
;MPFDVEQEDVRTLVERMVRLRETGGAALDVERTLVRTGDGEWTARASLVLEGKLDIRRVPAGIAQALADGRRLRIFPRPPFSDELIAIAAIETYEDEGGPVHDLRAFVTQFESELPLETEARLFAQSGHTTVGDFVPPGGQAIAAPVVALEVLEVDESQQPRRLRAIGSSPSQTSKPLLALAVQPDVLPAVQFSEEPEEIGTCRESGRRVVLFSGTATLDHEGARWRWRTSAERDLDARPILIGDLVPNVRQTVYRGVPRLWAERDGHVVSPRPASIHWRPRGRGAWRLLSGSGAWGAIEFAVIEDGELRHSVPADVVPPDIKFEFDRAQRELRISGLNAPMLSAFGAGPLSVRTERGTQVIRLGPPSGTPIVTVRARWETEIALTIADPSYELRLIDENDKLVNTRAAFALDGLGGRRILATHQVSLCMELRAPDAPRLAISRPVTGDVPLSALRDTIRQLLGRSSRLDSSVVLSALGSSEYIAEVRWYAEDVNPFVASRCDGPFAMLASIQALDLRAISLVDPAAGAHPVTAPASEAAILAELEPVLPDGPWLLFGNRRSGEIVRPRILPAARSMGDSTTALVRAITTDSVAARAREFDEIYGEPAKLAGDDVRRLIDLTVLARRERLPASSIDALRALERAPAAAVHLLAACDSIEERGALLDLQRDLPFLWCATTIESWLRTFSERFEAIRNQLAEVGIEFDVARLATNALQEIANIRPELAGHARAVFLSMVAKSVIGGKSFDGSTGILLRNDRPITARMEIDRLITRHQEGDAPPHSLLSDTALQAQWARWEPYASAFAHVIAAPFAVAEHAAGVHRLLLPELTRCRDAALYDPEYFEVIVAMRTNELLNALAQSGGAAA
;
A
#
# COMPACT_ATOMS: atom_id res chain seq x y z
N MET A 1 7.96 -0.47 -35.83
CA MET A 1 7.70 0.87 -35.27
C MET A 1 6.84 0.69 -34.04
N PRO A 2 7.15 1.30 -32.89
CA PRO A 2 6.14 1.39 -31.84
C PRO A 2 6.07 2.82 -31.31
N PHE A 3 5.23 3.63 -31.95
CA PHE A 3 4.43 4.68 -31.33
C PHE A 3 3.12 4.69 -32.09
N ASP A 4 2.32 3.63 -31.94
CA ASP A 4 0.87 3.76 -32.13
C ASP A 4 0.33 4.27 -30.80
N VAL A 5 0.41 5.58 -30.61
CA VAL A 5 -0.40 6.28 -29.62
C VAL A 5 -1.76 6.43 -30.27
N GLU A 6 -2.71 5.56 -29.93
CA GLU A 6 -4.08 5.70 -30.38
C GLU A 6 -4.60 7.09 -29.97
N GLN A 7 -5.33 7.77 -30.84
CA GLN A 7 -5.86 9.13 -30.59
C GLN A 7 -6.71 9.22 -29.30
N GLU A 8 -7.18 8.08 -28.79
CA GLU A 8 -7.92 7.93 -27.55
C GLU A 8 -7.05 8.23 -26.30
N ASP A 9 -5.75 7.91 -26.35
CA ASP A 9 -4.81 8.22 -25.26
C ASP A 9 -4.52 9.71 -25.16
N VAL A 10 -4.39 10.40 -26.30
CA VAL A 10 -4.19 11.85 -26.31
C VAL A 10 -5.43 12.58 -25.79
N ARG A 11 -6.64 12.10 -26.12
CA ARG A 11 -7.88 12.66 -25.55
C ARG A 11 -7.98 12.42 -24.06
N THR A 12 -7.61 11.23 -23.58
CA THR A 12 -7.61 10.88 -22.14
C THR A 12 -6.55 11.67 -21.37
N LEU A 13 -5.39 11.93 -21.96
CA LEU A 13 -4.31 12.71 -21.37
C LEU A 13 -4.64 14.22 -21.37
N VAL A 14 -5.32 14.71 -22.41
CA VAL A 14 -5.85 16.08 -22.47
C VAL A 14 -7.04 16.26 -21.52
N GLU A 15 -7.97 15.32 -21.44
CA GLU A 15 -9.06 15.31 -20.44
C GLU A 15 -8.49 15.25 -19.01
N ARG A 16 -7.43 14.47 -18.77
CA ARG A 16 -6.69 14.46 -17.49
C ARG A 16 -5.98 15.78 -17.23
N MET A 17 -5.32 16.39 -18.22
CA MET A 17 -4.65 17.69 -18.07
C MET A 17 -5.64 18.85 -17.87
N VAL A 18 -6.84 18.76 -18.43
CA VAL A 18 -7.94 19.69 -18.20
C VAL A 18 -8.56 19.48 -16.82
N ARG A 19 -8.75 18.23 -16.37
CA ARG A 19 -9.12 17.90 -14.97
C ARG A 19 -8.06 18.33 -13.95
N LEU A 20 -6.77 18.19 -14.28
CA LEU A 20 -5.62 18.66 -13.49
C LEU A 20 -5.57 20.18 -13.32
N ARG A 21 -6.24 20.94 -14.19
CA ARG A 21 -6.41 22.40 -14.03
C ARG A 21 -7.64 22.78 -13.19
N GLU A 22 -8.55 21.85 -12.92
CA GLU A 22 -9.79 22.08 -12.17
C GLU A 22 -9.79 21.52 -10.74
N THR A 23 -8.86 20.65 -10.36
CA THR A 23 -8.82 20.09 -9.01
C THR A 23 -8.17 21.04 -8.00
N GLY A 24 -8.98 21.97 -7.47
CA GLY A 24 -8.82 22.50 -6.10
C GLY A 24 -9.20 21.47 -5.02
N GLY A 25 -9.05 20.18 -5.31
CA GLY A 25 -9.39 19.08 -4.40
C GLY A 25 -8.34 18.98 -3.29
N ALA A 26 -8.81 18.71 -2.07
CA ALA A 26 -7.93 18.66 -0.93
C ALA A 26 -7.20 17.30 -0.87
N ALA A 27 -5.87 17.33 -0.71
CA ALA A 27 -5.05 16.11 -0.68
C ALA A 27 -5.45 15.15 0.46
N LEU A 28 -5.31 13.85 0.20
CA LEU A 28 -5.66 12.74 1.11
C LEU A 28 -7.15 12.72 1.47
N ASP A 29 -7.99 12.55 0.46
CA ASP A 29 -9.44 12.50 0.59
C ASP A 29 -10.02 11.22 -0.01
N VAL A 30 -11.16 10.76 0.49
CA VAL A 30 -11.90 9.63 -0.07
C VAL A 30 -13.11 10.15 -0.84
N GLU A 31 -13.17 9.83 -2.12
CA GLU A 31 -14.35 10.01 -2.94
C GLU A 31 -15.13 8.70 -3.00
N ARG A 32 -16.42 8.74 -2.66
CA ARG A 32 -17.32 7.58 -2.75
C ARG A 32 -18.18 7.72 -4.00
N THR A 33 -18.27 6.65 -4.77
CA THR A 33 -19.09 6.61 -5.98
C THR A 33 -19.96 5.36 -6.02
N LEU A 34 -21.08 5.44 -6.74
CA LEU A 34 -21.84 4.29 -7.20
C LEU A 34 -21.60 4.13 -8.69
N VAL A 35 -21.22 2.92 -9.11
CA VAL A 35 -20.99 2.57 -10.51
C VAL A 35 -22.04 1.56 -10.93
N ARG A 36 -22.70 1.81 -12.07
CA ARG A 36 -23.67 0.88 -12.65
C ARG A 36 -22.94 -0.32 -13.26
N THR A 37 -23.19 -1.52 -12.74
CA THR A 37 -22.50 -2.77 -13.12
C THR A 37 -23.38 -3.74 -13.92
N GLY A 38 -24.69 -3.49 -13.99
CA GLY A 38 -25.67 -4.22 -14.79
C GLY A 38 -26.97 -3.42 -14.96
N ASP A 39 -28.01 -4.05 -15.51
CA ASP A 39 -29.33 -3.43 -15.64
C ASP A 39 -29.98 -3.29 -14.25
N GLY A 40 -30.03 -2.06 -13.75
CA GLY A 40 -30.69 -1.72 -12.48
C GLY A 40 -29.87 -2.00 -11.21
N GLU A 41 -28.60 -2.39 -11.31
CA GLU A 41 -27.71 -2.62 -10.15
C GLU A 41 -26.58 -1.58 -10.06
N TRP A 42 -26.39 -1.08 -8.84
CA TRP A 42 -25.34 -0.11 -8.48
C TRP A 42 -24.39 -0.73 -7.46
N THR A 43 -23.08 -0.65 -7.73
CA THR A 43 -22.02 -1.13 -6.84
C THR A 43 -21.29 0.05 -6.23
N ALA A 44 -21.08 0.02 -4.91
CA ALA A 44 -20.41 1.08 -4.19
C ALA A 44 -18.88 0.95 -4.29
N ARG A 45 -18.22 2.06 -4.62
CA ARG A 45 -16.76 2.16 -4.75
C ARG A 45 -16.24 3.36 -3.98
N ALA A 46 -14.99 3.27 -3.56
CA ALA A 46 -14.26 4.38 -2.96
C ALA A 46 -12.90 4.53 -3.64
N SER A 47 -12.57 5.77 -4.00
CA SER A 47 -11.28 6.16 -4.56
C SER A 47 -10.56 7.16 -3.67
N LEU A 48 -9.24 7.11 -3.65
CA LEU A 48 -8.41 8.05 -2.90
C LEU A 48 -7.85 9.14 -3.79
N VAL A 49 -7.95 10.39 -3.32
CA VAL A 49 -7.27 11.55 -3.87
C VAL A 49 -5.87 11.61 -3.26
N LEU A 50 -4.86 11.23 -4.05
CA LEU A 50 -3.49 10.99 -3.59
C LEU A 50 -2.46 12.06 -4.01
N GLU A 51 -2.92 13.22 -4.47
CA GLU A 51 -2.06 14.29 -4.97
C GLU A 51 -2.39 15.65 -4.33
N GLY A 52 -1.37 16.49 -4.20
CA GLY A 52 -1.48 17.88 -3.76
C GLY A 52 -0.99 18.15 -2.33
N LYS A 53 -1.08 19.42 -1.93
CA LYS A 53 -0.63 19.88 -0.60
C LYS A 53 -1.57 19.38 0.50
N LEU A 54 -1.01 18.68 1.48
CA LEU A 54 -1.72 18.21 2.66
C LEU A 54 -1.88 19.35 3.67
N ASP A 55 -3.13 19.67 4.00
CA ASP A 55 -3.43 20.50 5.17
C ASP A 55 -3.32 19.64 6.43
N ILE A 56 -2.31 19.91 7.27
CA ILE A 56 -2.07 19.17 8.53
C ILE A 56 -3.26 19.24 9.50
N ARG A 57 -4.17 20.21 9.34
CA ARG A 57 -5.41 20.29 10.12
C ARG A 57 -6.39 19.18 9.76
N ARG A 58 -6.24 18.53 8.59
CA ARG A 58 -7.07 17.43 8.09
C ARG A 58 -6.65 16.04 8.60
N VAL A 59 -5.56 15.95 9.37
CA VAL A 59 -5.07 14.68 9.94
C VAL A 59 -5.14 14.66 11.47
N PRO A 60 -5.19 13.48 12.12
CA PRO A 60 -5.13 13.37 13.58
C PRO A 60 -3.85 13.92 14.18
N ALA A 61 -3.89 14.25 15.47
CA ALA A 61 -2.79 14.91 16.18
C ALA A 61 -1.50 14.06 16.19
N GLY A 62 -1.62 12.73 16.32
CA GLY A 62 -0.45 11.83 16.26
C GLY A 62 0.27 11.85 14.91
N ILE A 63 -0.48 11.93 13.79
CA ILE A 63 0.09 12.03 12.44
C ILE A 63 0.73 13.41 12.25
N ALA A 64 0.04 14.46 12.67
CA ALA A 64 0.56 15.82 12.63
C ALA A 64 1.89 15.95 13.41
N GLN A 65 1.96 15.37 14.60
CA GLN A 65 3.19 15.39 15.41
C GLN A 65 4.32 14.61 14.73
N ALA A 66 4.05 13.43 14.17
CA ALA A 66 5.08 12.67 13.46
C ALA A 66 5.66 13.44 12.26
N LEU A 67 4.82 14.15 11.51
CA LEU A 67 5.27 15.03 10.43
C LEU A 67 6.11 16.21 10.95
N ALA A 68 5.69 16.82 12.06
CA ALA A 68 6.41 17.91 12.72
C ALA A 68 7.79 17.46 13.25
N ASP A 69 7.90 16.23 13.74
CA ASP A 69 9.16 15.59 14.12
C ASP A 69 10.06 15.27 12.91
N GLY A 70 9.57 15.56 11.70
CA GLY A 70 10.28 15.40 10.45
C GLY A 70 10.31 13.98 9.92
N ARG A 71 9.38 13.12 10.37
CA ARG A 71 9.23 11.74 9.87
C ARG A 71 8.53 11.75 8.51
N ARG A 72 8.99 10.89 7.60
CA ARG A 72 8.30 10.61 6.33
C ARG A 72 7.26 9.52 6.57
N LEU A 73 6.00 9.80 6.23
CA LEU A 73 4.89 8.87 6.49
C LEU A 73 4.41 8.21 5.21
N ARG A 74 4.39 6.89 5.17
CA ARG A 74 3.74 6.09 4.12
C ARG A 74 2.30 5.80 4.54
N ILE A 75 1.38 5.89 3.57
CA ILE A 75 -0.05 5.69 3.75
C ILE A 75 -0.46 4.36 3.12
N PHE A 76 -1.23 3.59 3.87
CA PHE A 76 -1.72 2.27 3.47
C PHE A 76 -3.25 2.20 3.68
N PRO A 77 -4.02 1.70 2.71
CA PRO A 77 -5.40 1.34 2.95
C PRO A 77 -5.44 0.06 3.78
N ARG A 78 -6.32 0.01 4.79
CA ARG A 78 -6.46 -1.14 5.72
C ARG A 78 -7.85 -1.73 5.63
N PRO A 79 -8.08 -2.97 6.06
CA PRO A 79 -9.43 -3.49 6.22
C PRO A 79 -10.23 -2.55 7.13
N PRO A 80 -11.49 -2.24 6.78
CA PRO A 80 -12.28 -2.88 5.72
C PRO A 80 -12.16 -2.23 4.31
N PHE A 81 -11.26 -1.27 4.10
CA PHE A 81 -11.07 -0.62 2.79
C PHE A 81 -10.27 -1.46 1.79
N SER A 82 -9.21 -2.12 2.28
CA SER A 82 -8.35 -2.99 1.47
C SER A 82 -7.72 -4.06 2.34
N ASP A 83 -7.78 -5.31 1.90
CA ASP A 83 -7.05 -6.42 2.50
C ASP A 83 -5.56 -6.43 2.10
N GLU A 84 -5.23 -5.70 1.04
CA GLU A 84 -3.87 -5.48 0.56
C GLU A 84 -3.27 -4.24 1.20
N LEU A 85 -2.22 -4.44 1.99
CA LEU A 85 -1.50 -3.37 2.67
C LEU A 85 -0.29 -2.95 1.85
N ILE A 86 -0.58 -2.41 0.67
CA ILE A 86 0.41 -1.79 -0.21
C ILE A 86 0.45 -0.30 0.12
N ALA A 87 1.65 0.26 0.23
CA ALA A 87 1.80 1.70 0.35
C ALA A 87 1.29 2.36 -0.95
N ILE A 88 0.29 3.22 -0.83
CA ILE A 88 -0.32 3.90 -1.99
C ILE A 88 0.16 5.34 -2.14
N ALA A 89 0.67 5.93 -1.06
CA ALA A 89 1.23 7.28 -1.06
C ALA A 89 2.22 7.48 0.09
N ALA A 90 2.97 8.58 0.04
CA ALA A 90 3.73 9.11 1.15
C ALA A 90 3.47 10.61 1.35
N ILE A 91 3.63 11.07 2.58
CA ILE A 91 3.63 12.48 2.94
C ILE A 91 5.09 12.92 3.06
N GLU A 92 5.48 13.89 2.23
CA GLU A 92 6.82 14.47 2.17
C GLU A 92 6.78 15.90 2.69
N THR A 93 7.79 16.29 3.48
CA THR A 93 7.86 17.63 4.09
C THR A 93 9.07 18.37 3.55
N TYR A 94 8.86 19.57 3.01
CA TYR A 94 9.92 20.47 2.53
C TYR A 94 9.73 21.89 3.07
N GLU A 95 10.78 22.71 3.01
CA GLU A 95 10.73 24.12 3.39
C GLU A 95 10.35 24.99 2.18
N ASP A 96 9.47 25.96 2.40
CA ASP A 96 9.08 27.01 1.46
C ASP A 96 9.18 28.38 2.17
N GLU A 97 9.04 29.50 1.44
CA GLU A 97 9.17 30.85 2.02
C GLU A 97 8.18 31.12 3.19
N GLY A 98 7.09 30.35 3.26
CA GLY A 98 6.07 30.40 4.33
C GLY A 98 6.22 29.38 5.46
N GLY A 99 7.31 28.58 5.49
CA GLY A 99 7.54 27.49 6.45
C GLY A 99 7.34 26.10 5.84
N PRO A 100 7.21 25.05 6.66
CA PRO A 100 7.15 23.68 6.18
C PRO A 100 5.86 23.42 5.40
N VAL A 101 6.01 22.87 4.20
CA VAL A 101 4.93 22.41 3.33
C VAL A 101 4.93 20.89 3.31
N HIS A 102 3.74 20.30 3.45
CA HIS A 102 3.52 18.86 3.37
C HIS A 102 2.86 18.53 2.04
N ASP A 103 3.52 17.75 1.18
CA ASP A 103 2.93 17.23 -0.04
C ASP A 103 2.52 15.77 0.13
N LEU A 104 1.39 15.43 -0.45
CA LEU A 104 1.01 14.05 -0.67
C LEU A 104 1.53 13.60 -2.03
N ARG A 105 2.19 12.45 -2.03
CA ARG A 105 2.79 11.88 -3.21
C ARG A 105 2.34 10.45 -3.42
N ALA A 106 1.60 10.23 -4.49
CA ALA A 106 1.09 8.92 -4.85
C ALA A 106 2.21 7.98 -5.36
N PHE A 107 2.10 6.70 -5.02
CA PHE A 107 2.87 5.59 -5.62
C PHE A 107 2.08 4.83 -6.68
N VAL A 108 0.78 5.12 -6.78
CA VAL A 108 -0.15 4.54 -7.74
C VAL A 108 -0.81 5.65 -8.52
N THR A 109 -1.12 5.41 -9.79
CA THR A 109 -1.84 6.39 -10.61
C THR A 109 -3.25 6.65 -10.08
N GLN A 110 -3.89 5.62 -9.55
CA GLN A 110 -5.21 5.69 -8.93
C GLN A 110 -5.34 4.54 -7.94
N PHE A 111 -5.98 4.79 -6.80
CA PHE A 111 -6.46 3.75 -5.91
C PHE A 111 -7.99 3.79 -5.89
N GLU A 112 -8.62 2.69 -6.29
CA GLU A 112 -10.07 2.50 -6.25
C GLU A 112 -10.37 1.07 -5.81
N SER A 113 -11.31 0.93 -4.87
CA SER A 113 -11.74 -0.37 -4.34
C SER A 113 -13.25 -0.40 -4.17
N GLU A 114 -13.85 -1.59 -4.25
CA GLU A 114 -15.25 -1.77 -3.85
C GLU A 114 -15.36 -1.58 -2.34
N LEU A 115 -16.26 -0.69 -1.92
CA LEU A 115 -16.45 -0.34 -0.52
C LEU A 115 -17.91 0.07 -0.29
N PRO A 116 -18.69 -0.72 0.48
CA PRO A 116 -20.05 -0.36 0.84
C PRO A 116 -20.13 1.03 1.47
N LEU A 117 -21.21 1.77 1.20
CA LEU A 117 -21.40 3.12 1.73
C LEU A 117 -21.38 3.16 3.27
N GLU A 118 -21.87 2.10 3.92
CA GLU A 118 -21.97 1.91 5.37
C GLU A 118 -20.67 1.48 6.01
N THR A 119 -19.64 1.19 5.21
CA THR A 119 -18.32 0.75 5.68
C THR A 119 -17.33 1.88 5.49
N GLU A 120 -16.49 2.14 6.48
CA GLU A 120 -15.51 3.22 6.42
C GLU A 120 -14.28 2.88 5.56
N ALA A 121 -13.67 3.89 4.96
CA ALA A 121 -12.36 3.78 4.34
C ALA A 121 -11.29 4.06 5.41
N ARG A 122 -10.74 3.01 6.03
CA ARG A 122 -9.70 3.12 7.04
C ARG A 122 -8.31 3.17 6.40
N LEU A 123 -7.50 4.12 6.83
CA LEU A 123 -6.10 4.27 6.44
C LEU A 123 -5.17 4.09 7.64
N PHE A 124 -3.93 3.78 7.32
CA PHE A 124 -2.84 3.61 8.27
C PHE A 124 -1.62 4.40 7.83
N ALA A 125 -1.00 5.10 8.78
CA ALA A 125 0.24 5.80 8.58
C ALA A 125 1.42 5.08 9.25
N GLN A 126 2.50 4.88 8.50
CA GLN A 126 3.74 4.27 8.97
C GLN A 126 4.92 5.18 8.68
N SER A 127 5.82 5.32 9.65
CA SER A 127 7.15 5.87 9.42
C SER A 127 8.12 4.69 9.36
N GLY A 128 8.67 4.40 8.19
CA GLY A 128 9.59 3.28 8.02
C GLY A 128 8.88 1.98 8.34
N HIS A 129 9.18 1.39 9.50
CA HIS A 129 8.46 0.22 10.01
C HIS A 129 7.65 0.46 11.29
N THR A 130 7.65 1.68 11.81
CA THR A 130 6.92 2.06 13.02
C THR A 130 5.53 2.55 12.65
N THR A 131 4.52 1.90 13.21
CA THR A 131 3.13 2.37 13.19
C THR A 131 3.02 3.74 13.86
N VAL A 132 2.49 4.74 13.14
CA VAL A 132 2.10 6.02 13.74
C VAL A 132 0.66 5.97 14.24
N GLY A 133 -0.25 5.39 13.45
CA GLY A 133 -1.63 5.16 13.88
C GLY A 133 -2.60 4.91 12.73
N ASP A 134 -3.81 4.49 13.10
CA ASP A 134 -4.96 4.43 12.21
C ASP A 134 -5.72 5.74 12.20
N PHE A 135 -6.32 6.02 11.06
CA PHE A 135 -7.22 7.15 10.91
C PHE A 135 -8.22 6.91 9.78
N VAL A 136 -9.32 7.65 9.85
CA VAL A 136 -10.28 7.76 8.75
C VAL A 136 -10.03 9.11 8.09
N PRO A 137 -9.57 9.16 6.83
CA PRO A 137 -9.38 10.43 6.12
C PRO A 137 -10.73 11.14 5.96
N PRO A 138 -10.73 12.44 5.63
CA PRO A 138 -11.92 13.12 5.14
C PRO A 138 -12.64 12.26 4.10
N GLY A 139 -13.96 12.14 4.24
CA GLY A 139 -14.76 11.32 3.35
C GLY A 139 -14.76 9.83 3.55
N GLY A 140 -13.83 9.32 4.34
CA GLY A 140 -13.73 7.91 4.65
C GLY A 140 -14.81 7.44 5.64
N GLN A 141 -15.56 8.33 6.27
CA GLN A 141 -16.57 7.95 7.27
C GLN A 141 -17.64 7.03 6.66
N ALA A 142 -18.16 6.11 7.47
CA ALA A 142 -19.31 5.29 7.11
C ALA A 142 -20.57 6.15 6.97
N ILE A 143 -21.30 5.99 5.86
CA ILE A 143 -22.54 6.69 5.56
C ILE A 143 -23.73 5.76 5.86
N ALA A 144 -24.07 5.64 7.14
CA ALA A 144 -25.17 4.81 7.64
C ALA A 144 -26.56 5.49 7.59
N ALA A 145 -26.63 6.73 7.10
CA ALA A 145 -27.88 7.50 7.07
C ALA A 145 -28.95 6.86 6.14
N PRO A 146 -30.24 7.06 6.42
CA PRO A 146 -31.31 6.47 5.61
C PRO A 146 -31.39 7.02 4.18
N VAL A 147 -30.90 8.25 3.97
CA VAL A 147 -30.80 8.91 2.66
C VAL A 147 -29.37 9.36 2.43
N VAL A 148 -28.85 9.10 1.23
CA VAL A 148 -27.56 9.58 0.75
C VAL A 148 -27.76 10.38 -0.53
N ALA A 149 -27.34 11.64 -0.52
CA ALA A 149 -27.36 12.50 -1.68
C ALA A 149 -26.24 12.13 -2.67
N LEU A 150 -26.61 12.07 -3.94
CA LEU A 150 -25.77 11.62 -5.03
C LEU A 150 -25.78 12.65 -6.17
N GLU A 151 -24.59 12.93 -6.69
CA GLU A 151 -24.39 13.79 -7.84
C GLU A 151 -24.14 12.96 -9.10
N VAL A 152 -24.73 13.33 -10.23
CA VAL A 152 -24.41 12.69 -11.50
C VAL A 152 -23.02 13.15 -11.98
N LEU A 153 -22.09 12.22 -12.11
CA LEU A 153 -20.75 12.46 -12.63
C LEU A 153 -20.64 12.13 -14.12
N GLU A 154 -21.18 10.97 -14.50
CA GLU A 154 -21.06 10.44 -15.86
C GLU A 154 -22.39 9.85 -16.30
N VAL A 155 -22.75 10.10 -17.56
CA VAL A 155 -23.91 9.53 -18.24
C VAL A 155 -23.44 8.70 -19.43
N ASP A 156 -24.24 7.70 -19.81
CA ASP A 156 -24.02 6.92 -21.02
C ASP A 156 -24.53 7.61 -22.30
N GLU A 157 -24.40 6.96 -23.45
CA GLU A 157 -24.85 7.48 -24.75
C GLU A 157 -26.36 7.74 -24.79
N SER A 158 -27.14 7.02 -23.96
CA SER A 158 -28.59 7.21 -23.80
C SER A 158 -28.96 8.27 -22.76
N GLN A 159 -27.98 9.04 -22.27
CA GLN A 159 -28.13 10.04 -21.21
C GLN A 159 -28.55 9.48 -19.85
N GLN A 160 -28.42 8.16 -19.64
CA GLN A 160 -28.68 7.56 -18.33
C GLN A 160 -27.44 7.65 -17.43
N PRO A 161 -27.60 7.87 -16.11
CA PRO A 161 -26.47 7.88 -15.19
C PRO A 161 -25.69 6.56 -15.22
N ARG A 162 -24.36 6.66 -15.31
CA ARG A 162 -23.42 5.53 -15.24
C ARG A 162 -22.57 5.58 -13.97
N ARG A 163 -22.25 6.78 -13.49
CA ARG A 163 -21.46 7.02 -12.28
C ARG A 163 -22.06 8.14 -11.46
N LEU A 164 -22.27 7.88 -10.17
CA LEU A 164 -22.83 8.83 -9.21
C LEU A 164 -21.82 9.06 -8.08
N ARG A 165 -21.58 10.33 -7.68
CA ARG A 165 -20.74 10.68 -6.52
C ARG A 165 -21.59 10.81 -5.27
N ALA A 166 -21.21 10.18 -4.18
CA ALA A 166 -21.84 10.41 -2.89
C ALA A 166 -21.36 11.74 -2.30
N ILE A 167 -22.29 12.70 -2.20
CA ILE A 167 -22.06 14.01 -1.58
C ILE A 167 -22.14 13.89 -0.06
N GLY A 168 -22.91 12.92 0.44
CA GLY A 168 -23.05 12.59 1.85
C GLY A 168 -24.50 12.40 2.26
N SER A 169 -24.75 12.35 3.57
CA SER A 169 -26.11 12.26 4.12
C SER A 169 -26.82 13.62 4.20
N SER A 170 -26.06 14.71 4.30
CA SER A 170 -26.59 16.05 4.56
C SER A 170 -27.55 16.56 3.46
N PRO A 171 -28.49 17.45 3.81
CA PRO A 171 -29.18 18.31 2.86
C PRO A 171 -28.19 19.00 1.91
N SER A 172 -28.52 19.07 0.62
CA SER A 172 -27.67 19.71 -0.40
C SER A 172 -28.49 20.58 -1.35
N GLN A 173 -27.86 21.61 -1.90
CA GLN A 173 -28.42 22.39 -3.00
C GLN A 173 -27.41 22.45 -4.12
N THR A 174 -27.85 22.16 -5.34
CA THR A 174 -26.99 22.21 -6.52
C THR A 174 -27.65 23.06 -7.60
N SER A 175 -26.82 23.73 -8.39
CA SER A 175 -27.12 24.42 -9.63
C SER A 175 -27.39 23.44 -10.77
N LYS A 176 -26.95 22.18 -10.63
CA LYS A 176 -27.24 21.11 -11.58
C LYS A 176 -28.75 20.84 -11.67
N PRO A 177 -29.27 20.44 -12.85
CA PRO A 177 -30.70 20.22 -13.04
C PRO A 177 -31.22 18.97 -12.31
N LEU A 178 -30.36 17.98 -12.08
CA LEU A 178 -30.71 16.68 -11.53
C LEU A 178 -29.81 16.32 -10.35
N LEU A 179 -30.41 15.64 -9.37
CA LEU A 179 -29.74 14.96 -8.28
C LEU A 179 -30.30 13.54 -8.16
N ALA A 180 -29.52 12.65 -7.56
CA ALA A 180 -30.00 11.32 -7.17
C ALA A 180 -29.99 11.19 -5.63
N LEU A 181 -30.88 10.35 -5.11
CA LEU A 181 -30.92 9.93 -3.71
C LEU A 181 -30.82 8.41 -3.65
N ALA A 182 -29.87 7.87 -2.89
CA ALA A 182 -29.91 6.47 -2.46
C ALA A 182 -30.67 6.40 -1.12
N VAL A 183 -31.84 5.78 -1.13
CA VAL A 183 -32.79 5.79 -0.01
C VAL A 183 -33.06 4.37 0.46
N GLN A 184 -33.09 4.16 1.78
CA GLN A 184 -33.52 2.88 2.35
C GLN A 184 -34.98 2.58 1.98
N PRO A 185 -35.33 1.32 1.61
CA PRO A 185 -36.67 0.99 1.10
C PRO A 185 -37.83 1.36 2.03
N ASP A 186 -37.62 1.31 3.35
CA ASP A 186 -38.60 1.66 4.38
C ASP A 186 -38.78 3.17 4.57
N VAL A 187 -37.78 3.97 4.18
CA VAL A 187 -37.81 5.44 4.28
C VAL A 187 -38.29 6.09 2.98
N LEU A 188 -38.10 5.44 1.83
CA LEU A 188 -38.48 5.98 0.53
C LEU A 188 -39.94 6.51 0.46
N PRO A 189 -40.96 5.82 1.01
CA PRO A 189 -42.34 6.32 0.97
C PRO A 189 -42.57 7.63 1.74
N ALA A 190 -41.67 7.98 2.67
CA ALA A 190 -41.75 9.21 3.45
C ALA A 190 -41.04 10.40 2.77
N VAL A 191 -40.30 10.17 1.68
CA VAL A 191 -39.64 11.23 0.93
C VAL A 191 -40.66 11.88 -0.02
N GLN A 192 -40.85 13.19 0.13
CA GLN A 192 -41.74 13.99 -0.71
C GLN A 192 -40.93 14.67 -1.80
N PHE A 193 -41.31 14.46 -3.06
CA PHE A 193 -40.69 15.10 -4.22
C PHE A 193 -41.66 16.14 -4.81
N SER A 194 -41.13 17.28 -5.26
CA SER A 194 -41.93 18.29 -5.95
C SER A 194 -42.36 17.86 -7.36
N GLU A 195 -41.56 16.99 -7.97
CA GLU A 195 -41.76 16.42 -9.30
C GLU A 195 -41.69 14.89 -9.19
N GLU A 196 -42.24 14.17 -10.18
CA GLU A 196 -42.22 12.71 -10.17
C GLU A 196 -40.78 12.19 -10.31
N PRO A 197 -40.27 11.42 -9.35
CA PRO A 197 -38.89 10.95 -9.38
C PRO A 197 -38.77 9.66 -10.21
N GLU A 198 -37.63 9.45 -10.85
CA GLU A 198 -37.34 8.26 -11.64
C GLU A 198 -36.45 7.30 -10.83
N GLU A 199 -36.88 6.06 -10.66
CA GLU A 199 -36.03 5.06 -10.03
C GLU A 199 -35.09 4.41 -11.05
N ILE A 200 -33.79 4.50 -10.79
CA ILE A 200 -32.72 4.10 -11.71
C ILE A 200 -31.95 2.86 -11.24
N GLY A 201 -32.39 2.21 -10.16
CA GLY A 201 -31.85 0.92 -9.72
C GLY A 201 -31.74 0.76 -8.20
N THR A 202 -31.00 -0.28 -7.79
CA THR A 202 -30.78 -0.62 -6.38
C THR A 202 -29.28 -0.81 -6.09
N CYS A 203 -28.82 -0.32 -4.94
CA CYS A 203 -27.47 -0.57 -4.45
C CYS A 203 -27.33 -2.03 -4.01
N ARG A 204 -26.39 -2.77 -4.59
CA ARG A 204 -26.21 -4.21 -4.38
C ARG A 204 -25.93 -4.58 -2.92
N GLU A 205 -25.14 -3.77 -2.22
CA GLU A 205 -24.64 -4.08 -0.88
C GLU A 205 -25.61 -3.67 0.23
N SER A 206 -26.34 -2.57 0.02
CA SER A 206 -27.20 -1.95 1.04
C SER A 206 -28.70 -2.14 0.79
N GLY A 207 -29.09 -2.55 -0.41
CA GLY A 207 -30.49 -2.63 -0.83
C GLY A 207 -31.18 -1.27 -0.99
N ARG A 208 -30.44 -0.15 -0.90
CA ARG A 208 -31.00 1.20 -1.10
C ARG A 208 -31.51 1.36 -2.53
N ARG A 209 -32.66 2.00 -2.69
CA ARG A 209 -33.24 2.38 -3.98
C ARG A 209 -32.60 3.69 -4.43
N VAL A 210 -32.10 3.74 -5.66
CA VAL A 210 -31.49 4.94 -6.24
C VAL A 210 -32.53 5.66 -7.09
N VAL A 211 -32.84 6.90 -6.72
CA VAL A 211 -33.92 7.67 -7.33
C VAL A 211 -33.40 9.02 -7.82
N LEU A 212 -33.57 9.29 -9.11
CA LEU A 212 -33.22 10.53 -9.78
C LEU A 212 -34.40 11.51 -9.70
N PHE A 213 -34.14 12.79 -9.43
CA PHE A 213 -35.19 13.79 -9.35
C PHE A 213 -34.73 15.19 -9.80
N SER A 214 -35.71 16.01 -10.18
CA SER A 214 -35.59 17.46 -10.40
C SER A 214 -36.48 18.23 -9.41
N GLY A 215 -36.11 19.48 -9.13
CA GLY A 215 -36.83 20.33 -8.20
C GLY A 215 -36.38 20.15 -6.74
N THR A 216 -37.30 19.82 -5.83
CA THR A 216 -37.04 19.70 -4.40
C THR A 216 -37.49 18.34 -3.87
N ALA A 217 -36.63 17.69 -3.08
CA ALA A 217 -36.99 16.54 -2.25
C ALA A 217 -36.94 16.94 -0.78
N THR A 218 -37.92 16.51 0.01
CA THR A 218 -37.97 16.75 1.46
C THR A 218 -38.29 15.49 2.23
N LEU A 219 -37.64 15.32 3.37
CA LEU A 219 -37.90 14.25 4.32
C LEU A 219 -37.97 14.82 5.73
N ASP A 220 -39.13 14.64 6.38
CA ASP A 220 -39.25 14.88 7.82
C ASP A 220 -38.93 13.56 8.54
N HIS A 221 -37.71 13.45 9.07
CA HIS A 221 -37.22 12.22 9.70
C HIS A 221 -36.51 12.53 11.01
N GLU A 222 -36.85 11.77 12.05
CA GLU A 222 -36.29 11.88 13.40
C GLU A 222 -36.29 13.30 13.98
N GLY A 223 -37.32 14.09 13.69
CA GLY A 223 -37.46 15.44 14.26
C GLY A 223 -36.61 16.52 13.61
N ALA A 224 -36.03 16.26 12.43
CA ALA A 224 -35.42 17.27 11.57
C ALA A 224 -36.03 17.20 10.15
N ARG A 225 -36.09 18.36 9.50
CA ARG A 225 -36.46 18.48 8.09
C ARG A 225 -35.21 18.47 7.23
N TRP A 226 -35.12 17.50 6.34
CA TRP A 226 -34.06 17.35 5.34
C TRP A 226 -34.59 17.86 4.02
N ARG A 227 -33.78 18.64 3.29
CA ARG A 227 -34.18 19.27 2.03
C ARG A 227 -33.06 19.21 1.00
N TRP A 228 -33.34 18.60 -0.14
CA TRP A 228 -32.45 18.58 -1.31
C TRP A 228 -33.07 19.40 -2.43
N ARG A 229 -32.26 20.21 -3.12
CA ARG A 229 -32.75 21.11 -4.17
C ARG A 229 -31.84 21.09 -5.40
N THR A 230 -32.43 20.96 -6.59
CA THR A 230 -31.76 21.11 -7.88
C THR A 230 -32.04 22.50 -8.47
N SER A 231 -31.26 22.89 -9.48
CA SER A 231 -31.35 24.20 -10.16
C SER A 231 -31.38 25.40 -9.20
N ALA A 232 -30.60 25.35 -8.12
CA ALA A 232 -30.42 26.46 -7.20
C ALA A 232 -29.51 27.54 -7.83
N GLU A 233 -29.67 28.80 -7.40
CA GLU A 233 -28.81 29.92 -7.87
C GLU A 233 -27.35 29.77 -7.42
N ARG A 234 -27.11 29.01 -6.34
CA ARG A 234 -25.79 28.73 -5.79
C ARG A 234 -25.75 27.31 -5.26
N ASP A 235 -24.59 26.67 -5.40
CA ASP A 235 -24.30 25.40 -4.77
C ASP A 235 -24.13 25.62 -3.26
N LEU A 236 -24.77 24.76 -2.46
CA LEU A 236 -24.57 24.63 -1.03
C LEU A 236 -24.25 23.16 -0.76
N ASP A 237 -23.08 22.76 -1.20
CA ASP A 237 -22.49 21.48 -0.86
C ASP A 237 -21.49 21.73 0.25
N ALA A 238 -21.86 21.36 1.48
CA ALA A 238 -20.86 21.25 2.53
C ALA A 238 -20.81 19.86 3.13
N ARG A 239 -19.62 19.29 3.04
CA ARG A 239 -19.29 17.98 3.55
C ARG A 239 -18.80 18.12 4.99
N PRO A 240 -19.44 17.48 5.98
CA PRO A 240 -18.92 17.45 7.34
C PRO A 240 -17.67 16.56 7.41
N ILE A 241 -16.62 17.05 8.06
CA ILE A 241 -15.36 16.33 8.30
C ILE A 241 -15.18 16.18 9.81
N LEU A 242 -14.96 14.95 10.27
CA LEU A 242 -14.63 14.66 11.67
C LEU A 242 -13.14 14.33 11.82
N ILE A 243 -12.48 15.02 12.73
CA ILE A 243 -11.05 14.85 12.99
C ILE A 243 -10.84 14.67 14.49
N GLY A 244 -10.27 13.53 14.88
CA GLY A 244 -9.97 13.23 16.27
C GLY A 244 -9.15 11.95 16.40
N ASP A 245 -8.61 11.73 17.59
CA ASP A 245 -7.88 10.52 17.91
C ASP A 245 -8.86 9.37 18.18
N LEU A 246 -8.53 8.18 17.70
CA LEU A 246 -9.31 6.97 17.93
C LEU A 246 -8.89 6.28 19.23
N VAL A 247 -9.81 5.52 19.83
CA VAL A 247 -9.50 4.65 20.97
C VAL A 247 -8.54 3.55 20.49
N PRO A 248 -7.34 3.44 21.09
CA PRO A 248 -6.36 2.44 20.66
C PRO A 248 -6.85 1.02 20.95
N ASN A 249 -6.43 0.06 20.12
CA ASN A 249 -6.71 -1.37 20.28
C ASN A 249 -8.20 -1.75 20.28
N VAL A 250 -9.08 -0.86 19.81
CA VAL A 250 -10.49 -1.13 19.57
C VAL A 250 -10.71 -1.28 18.07
N ARG A 251 -11.46 -2.31 17.68
CA ARG A 251 -11.71 -2.59 16.25
C ARG A 251 -12.57 -1.51 15.59
N GLN A 252 -13.60 -1.04 16.27
CA GLN A 252 -14.52 -0.02 15.79
C GLN A 252 -13.87 1.38 15.79
N THR A 253 -14.34 2.26 14.90
CA THR A 253 -13.94 3.67 14.91
C THR A 253 -14.68 4.40 16.00
N VAL A 254 -14.02 4.49 17.14
CA VAL A 254 -14.52 5.18 18.31
C VAL A 254 -13.59 6.32 18.64
N TYR A 255 -14.10 7.55 18.64
CA TYR A 255 -13.34 8.74 18.96
C TYR A 255 -13.13 8.85 20.47
N ARG A 256 -11.89 9.13 20.84
CA ARG A 256 -11.48 9.42 22.22
C ARG A 256 -11.73 10.89 22.51
N GLY A 257 -12.84 11.19 23.17
CA GLY A 257 -13.34 12.55 23.32
C GLY A 257 -14.06 13.05 22.06
N VAL A 258 -14.70 14.21 22.17
CA VAL A 258 -15.47 14.80 21.07
C VAL A 258 -14.54 15.20 19.92
N PRO A 259 -14.69 14.61 18.71
CA PRO A 259 -13.88 14.99 17.55
C PRO A 259 -14.19 16.42 17.10
N ARG A 260 -13.21 17.06 16.44
CA ARG A 260 -13.42 18.37 15.82
C ARG A 260 -14.26 18.20 14.56
N LEU A 261 -15.34 18.97 14.48
CA LEU A 261 -16.19 19.06 13.30
C LEU A 261 -15.76 20.24 12.43
N TRP A 262 -15.52 19.96 11.16
CA TRP A 262 -15.30 20.96 10.12
C TRP A 262 -16.34 20.81 9.02
N ALA A 263 -16.54 21.87 8.24
CA ALA A 263 -17.34 21.83 7.02
C ALA A 263 -16.45 22.24 5.85
N GLU A 264 -16.41 21.42 4.81
CA GLU A 264 -15.76 21.77 3.56
C GLU A 264 -16.73 22.55 2.67
N ARG A 265 -16.34 23.73 2.22
CA ARG A 265 -17.12 24.63 1.34
C ARG A 265 -16.20 25.14 0.24
N ASP A 266 -16.57 24.95 -1.03
CA ASP A 266 -15.78 25.41 -2.18
C ASP A 266 -14.29 24.96 -2.11
N GLY A 267 -14.03 23.73 -1.65
CA GLY A 267 -12.68 23.18 -1.45
C GLY A 267 -11.93 23.71 -0.23
N HIS A 268 -12.55 24.57 0.58
CA HIS A 268 -11.97 25.13 1.79
C HIS A 268 -12.59 24.55 3.06
N VAL A 269 -11.74 24.21 4.03
CA VAL A 269 -12.18 23.70 5.34
C VAL A 269 -12.47 24.88 6.28
N VAL A 270 -13.71 24.98 6.74
CA VAL A 270 -14.19 26.05 7.63
C VAL A 270 -14.69 25.44 8.94
N SER A 271 -14.33 26.04 10.07
CA SER A 271 -14.87 25.63 11.37
C SER A 271 -16.26 26.25 11.56
N PRO A 272 -17.31 25.44 11.79
CA PRO A 272 -18.62 25.96 12.17
C PRO A 272 -18.53 26.76 13.46
N ARG A 273 -19.45 27.73 13.65
CA ARG A 273 -19.53 28.49 14.90
C ARG A 273 -19.87 27.54 16.04
N PRO A 274 -19.21 27.61 17.21
CA PRO A 274 -19.55 26.73 18.34
C PRO A 274 -21.03 26.75 18.74
N ALA A 275 -21.68 27.90 18.60
CA ALA A 275 -23.11 28.08 18.89
C ALA A 275 -24.07 27.40 17.88
N SER A 276 -23.59 26.94 16.71
CA SER A 276 -24.38 26.20 15.73
C SER A 276 -24.15 24.69 15.78
N ILE A 277 -23.16 24.22 16.53
CA ILE A 277 -22.84 22.79 16.62
C ILE A 277 -23.75 22.13 17.66
N HIS A 278 -24.53 21.18 17.19
CA HIS A 278 -25.46 20.40 17.98
C HIS A 278 -25.09 18.92 17.93
N TRP A 279 -25.58 18.17 18.90
CA TRP A 279 -25.50 16.73 18.92
C TRP A 279 -26.79 16.09 19.43
N ARG A 280 -26.98 14.81 19.13
CA ARG A 280 -28.02 13.97 19.72
C ARG A 280 -27.57 12.51 19.76
N PRO A 281 -28.22 11.64 20.55
CA PRO A 281 -28.04 10.20 20.41
C PRO A 281 -28.49 9.74 19.01
N ARG A 282 -27.71 8.86 18.37
CA ARG A 282 -27.98 8.42 16.98
C ARG A 282 -29.40 7.87 16.85
N GLY A 283 -30.12 8.35 15.85
CA GLY A 283 -31.47 7.92 15.53
C GLY A 283 -32.59 8.37 16.48
N ARG A 284 -32.31 9.20 17.50
CA ARG A 284 -33.35 9.58 18.48
C ARG A 284 -33.08 10.86 19.27
N GLY A 285 -34.15 11.37 19.88
CA GLY A 285 -34.09 12.51 20.79
C GLY A 285 -33.96 13.86 20.08
N ALA A 286 -34.00 14.94 20.87
CA ALA A 286 -33.88 16.29 20.36
C ALA A 286 -32.40 16.70 20.20
N TRP A 287 -32.13 17.58 19.23
CA TRP A 287 -30.84 18.23 19.05
C TRP A 287 -30.49 19.11 20.25
N ARG A 288 -29.26 18.98 20.76
CA ARG A 288 -28.74 19.72 21.92
C ARG A 288 -27.51 20.48 21.52
N LEU A 289 -27.35 21.71 21.99
CA LEU A 289 -26.12 22.46 21.77
C LEU A 289 -24.93 21.70 22.36
N LEU A 290 -23.82 21.65 21.62
CA LEU A 290 -22.59 21.03 22.07
C LEU A 290 -21.87 21.96 23.07
N SER A 291 -22.34 21.98 24.32
CA SER A 291 -21.76 22.75 25.42
C SER A 291 -20.99 21.84 26.39
N GLY A 292 -19.68 21.67 26.17
CA GLY A 292 -18.83 20.91 27.10
C GLY A 292 -19.13 19.41 27.23
N SER A 293 -18.48 18.75 28.20
CA SER A 293 -18.35 17.29 28.34
C SER A 293 -19.69 16.57 28.57
N GLY A 294 -20.12 15.70 27.64
CA GLY A 294 -21.34 14.90 27.82
C GLY A 294 -21.90 14.18 26.58
N ALA A 295 -21.29 14.33 25.40
CA ALA A 295 -21.75 13.68 24.17
C ALA A 295 -21.08 12.31 23.98
N TRP A 296 -21.52 11.31 24.76
CA TRP A 296 -20.95 9.94 24.76
C TRP A 296 -21.94 8.90 24.20
N GLY A 297 -21.40 7.85 23.59
CA GLY A 297 -22.15 6.80 22.92
C GLY A 297 -22.17 6.96 21.40
N ALA A 298 -23.09 6.26 20.75
CA ALA A 298 -23.36 6.43 19.32
C ALA A 298 -24.19 7.71 19.16
N ILE A 299 -23.58 8.75 18.61
CA ILE A 299 -24.18 10.07 18.46
C ILE A 299 -24.18 10.52 16.99
N GLU A 300 -24.91 11.59 16.74
CA GLU A 300 -24.86 12.38 15.52
C GLU A 300 -24.50 13.81 15.88
N PHE A 301 -23.53 14.37 15.18
CA PHE A 301 -23.27 15.81 15.18
C PHE A 301 -24.09 16.45 14.07
N ALA A 302 -24.53 17.69 14.30
CA ALA A 302 -25.11 18.52 13.27
C ALA A 302 -24.69 19.98 13.40
N VAL A 303 -24.69 20.67 12.27
CA VAL A 303 -24.64 22.14 12.23
C VAL A 303 -26.06 22.62 11.95
N ILE A 304 -26.65 23.33 12.91
CA ILE A 304 -27.99 23.90 12.80
C ILE A 304 -27.88 25.42 12.82
N GLU A 305 -28.33 26.06 11.75
CA GLU A 305 -28.30 27.51 11.56
C GLU A 305 -29.72 27.98 11.19
N ASP A 306 -30.23 28.99 11.90
CA ASP A 306 -31.58 29.53 11.71
C ASP A 306 -32.70 28.47 11.78
N GLY A 307 -32.50 27.42 12.59
CA GLY A 307 -33.45 26.32 12.75
C GLY A 307 -33.42 25.27 11.64
N GLU A 308 -32.57 25.44 10.62
CA GLU A 308 -32.38 24.47 9.54
C GLU A 308 -31.14 23.62 9.79
N LEU A 309 -31.27 22.30 9.60
CA LEU A 309 -30.14 21.38 9.63
C LEU A 309 -29.32 21.58 8.35
N ARG A 310 -28.09 22.05 8.50
CA ARG A 310 -27.16 22.27 7.38
C ARG A 310 -26.33 21.04 7.09
N HIS A 311 -25.76 20.44 8.14
CA HIS A 311 -24.87 19.28 8.03
C HIS A 311 -25.18 18.29 9.14
N SER A 312 -25.04 16.99 8.87
CA SER A 312 -25.05 15.97 9.91
C SER A 312 -24.07 14.83 9.63
N VAL A 313 -23.40 14.34 10.68
CA VAL A 313 -22.44 13.24 10.59
C VAL A 313 -22.51 12.36 11.85
N PRO A 314 -22.58 11.01 11.70
CA PRO A 314 -22.54 10.11 12.83
C PRO A 314 -21.12 9.96 13.41
N ALA A 315 -21.03 9.76 14.72
CA ALA A 315 -19.79 9.41 15.41
C ALA A 315 -20.05 8.51 16.61
N ASP A 316 -19.15 7.57 16.90
CA ASP A 316 -19.13 6.85 18.17
C ASP A 316 -18.07 7.50 19.06
N VAL A 317 -18.47 7.96 20.25
CA VAL A 317 -17.61 8.80 21.10
C VAL A 317 -17.57 8.27 22.53
N VAL A 318 -16.38 8.19 23.11
CA VAL A 318 -16.16 7.86 24.53
C VAL A 318 -15.49 9.03 25.26
N PRO A 319 -15.53 9.05 26.60
CA PRO A 319 -14.78 10.04 27.36
C PRO A 319 -13.27 10.04 27.04
N PRO A 320 -12.61 11.21 27.06
CA PRO A 320 -11.21 11.35 26.66
C PRO A 320 -10.21 10.68 27.62
N ASP A 321 -10.62 10.39 28.85
CA ASP A 321 -9.81 9.77 29.90
C ASP A 321 -9.93 8.24 29.94
N ILE A 322 -10.63 7.62 28.98
CA ILE A 322 -10.74 6.16 28.89
C ILE A 322 -9.38 5.47 28.85
N LYS A 323 -9.20 4.45 29.68
CA LYS A 323 -8.02 3.57 29.66
C LYS A 323 -8.41 2.13 29.90
N PHE A 324 -7.71 1.23 29.21
CA PHE A 324 -7.81 -0.21 29.38
C PHE A 324 -6.53 -0.70 30.06
N GLU A 325 -6.69 -1.43 31.16
CA GLU A 325 -5.61 -2.08 31.90
C GLU A 325 -5.97 -3.55 32.10
N PHE A 326 -4.98 -4.44 32.05
CA PHE A 326 -5.21 -5.86 32.25
C PHE A 326 -4.45 -6.37 33.47
N ASP A 327 -5.20 -6.95 34.42
CA ASP A 327 -4.64 -7.72 35.52
C ASP A 327 -4.52 -9.19 35.10
N ARG A 328 -3.29 -9.61 34.74
CA ARG A 328 -2.99 -10.98 34.32
C ARG A 328 -3.17 -12.00 35.44
N ALA A 329 -2.86 -11.63 36.68
CA ALA A 329 -2.92 -12.55 37.81
C ALA A 329 -4.36 -12.92 38.15
N GLN A 330 -5.26 -11.95 38.08
CA GLN A 330 -6.70 -12.15 38.33
C GLN A 330 -7.51 -12.44 37.05
N ARG A 331 -6.90 -12.26 35.88
CA ARG A 331 -7.55 -12.30 34.56
C ARG A 331 -8.76 -11.38 34.49
N GLU A 332 -8.50 -10.13 34.83
CA GLU A 332 -9.48 -9.05 34.85
C GLU A 332 -9.11 -7.93 33.88
N LEU A 333 -10.04 -7.57 33.00
CA LEU A 333 -9.96 -6.36 32.19
C LEU A 333 -10.53 -5.20 33.00
N ARG A 334 -9.71 -4.17 33.25
CA ARG A 334 -10.04 -2.98 34.02
C ARG A 334 -10.17 -1.80 33.08
N ILE A 335 -11.32 -1.14 33.11
CA ILE A 335 -11.63 0.01 32.26
C ILE A 335 -11.90 1.22 33.16
N SER A 336 -11.01 2.21 33.11
CA SER A 336 -11.16 3.49 33.83
C SER A 336 -11.58 4.60 32.87
N GLY A 337 -12.14 5.68 33.39
CA GLY A 337 -12.58 6.86 32.61
C GLY A 337 -13.83 6.67 31.75
N LEU A 338 -14.32 5.45 31.56
CA LEU A 338 -15.48 5.18 30.70
C LEU A 338 -16.78 5.82 31.23
N ASN A 339 -17.02 5.81 32.55
CA ASN A 339 -18.18 6.47 33.18
C ASN A 339 -19.55 6.15 32.54
N ALA A 340 -19.72 4.96 31.95
CA ALA A 340 -20.99 4.51 31.37
C ALA A 340 -21.93 3.97 32.47
N PRO A 341 -23.21 4.40 32.53
CA PRO A 341 -24.18 3.91 33.51
C PRO A 341 -24.44 2.41 33.43
N MET A 342 -24.43 1.85 32.21
CA MET A 342 -24.65 0.43 31.96
C MET A 342 -23.49 -0.12 31.15
N LEU A 343 -22.97 -1.26 31.58
CA LEU A 343 -21.90 -1.97 30.90
C LEU A 343 -22.17 -3.46 30.90
N SER A 344 -22.06 -4.08 29.72
CA SER A 344 -22.06 -5.52 29.57
C SER A 344 -20.84 -5.95 28.77
N ALA A 345 -20.36 -7.16 29.00
CA ALA A 345 -19.19 -7.68 28.32
C ALA A 345 -19.44 -9.12 27.90
N PHE A 346 -18.93 -9.49 26.72
CA PHE A 346 -19.14 -10.79 26.09
C PHE A 346 -17.82 -11.30 25.52
N GLY A 347 -17.50 -12.56 25.81
CA GLY A 347 -16.48 -13.36 25.11
C GLY A 347 -17.18 -14.51 24.40
N ALA A 348 -16.80 -15.77 24.70
CA ALA A 348 -17.59 -16.95 24.29
C ALA A 348 -19.03 -16.95 24.85
N GLY A 349 -19.25 -16.21 25.94
CA GLY A 349 -20.54 -15.97 26.56
C GLY A 349 -20.53 -14.69 27.38
N PRO A 350 -21.62 -14.39 28.11
CA PRO A 350 -21.70 -13.23 28.99
C PRO A 350 -20.63 -13.27 30.10
N LEU A 351 -19.95 -12.15 30.33
CA LEU A 351 -18.90 -11.99 31.34
C LEU A 351 -19.40 -11.16 32.53
N SER A 352 -18.88 -11.46 33.73
CA SER A 352 -19.26 -10.71 34.93
C SER A 352 -18.55 -9.37 35.00
N VAL A 353 -19.32 -8.30 35.23
CA VAL A 353 -18.84 -6.92 35.35
C VAL A 353 -19.09 -6.43 36.77
N ARG A 354 -18.08 -5.82 37.40
CA ARG A 354 -18.20 -5.17 38.70
C ARG A 354 -17.52 -3.80 38.68
N THR A 355 -17.96 -2.87 39.52
CA THR A 355 -17.34 -1.54 39.62
C THR A 355 -16.52 -1.43 40.90
N GLU A 356 -15.24 -1.06 40.78
CA GLU A 356 -14.32 -0.84 41.90
C GLU A 356 -13.74 0.57 41.82
N ARG A 357 -14.06 1.45 42.79
CA ARG A 357 -13.55 2.83 42.87
C ARG A 357 -13.67 3.62 41.54
N GLY A 358 -14.79 3.45 40.81
CA GLY A 358 -15.03 4.09 39.51
C GLY A 358 -14.39 3.40 38.30
N THR A 359 -13.67 2.29 38.50
CA THR A 359 -13.13 1.44 37.43
C THR A 359 -14.05 0.25 37.20
N GLN A 360 -14.39 -0.03 35.95
CA GLN A 360 -15.16 -1.22 35.57
C GLN A 360 -14.21 -2.41 35.44
N VAL A 361 -14.49 -3.49 36.14
CA VAL A 361 -13.66 -4.69 36.21
C VAL A 361 -14.45 -5.85 35.64
N ILE A 362 -13.96 -6.41 34.54
CA ILE A 362 -14.58 -7.51 33.80
C ILE A 362 -13.76 -8.77 34.04
N ARG A 363 -14.37 -9.81 34.63
CA ARG A 363 -13.69 -11.10 34.82
C ARG A 363 -13.83 -11.96 33.58
N LEU A 364 -12.71 -12.40 33.03
CA LEU A 364 -12.67 -13.11 31.75
C LEU A 364 -12.94 -14.63 31.88
N GLY A 365 -12.91 -15.19 33.09
CA GLY A 365 -13.06 -16.64 33.30
C GLY A 365 -11.90 -17.44 32.68
N PRO A 366 -11.93 -18.78 32.59
CA PRO A 366 -10.92 -19.60 31.88
C PRO A 366 -10.82 -19.24 30.38
N PRO A 367 -9.67 -19.43 29.69
CA PRO A 367 -9.54 -19.08 28.28
C PRO A 367 -10.53 -19.92 27.47
N SER A 368 -11.44 -19.27 26.76
CA SER A 368 -12.59 -19.91 26.11
C SER A 368 -12.35 -20.28 24.65
N GLY A 369 -11.15 -20.01 24.13
CA GLY A 369 -10.83 -20.12 22.70
C GLY A 369 -11.39 -18.97 21.85
N THR A 370 -12.24 -18.09 22.43
CA THR A 370 -12.66 -16.84 21.78
C THR A 370 -11.58 -15.79 22.03
N PRO A 371 -10.95 -15.23 20.98
CA PRO A 371 -9.78 -14.37 21.12
C PRO A 371 -10.12 -12.89 21.29
N ILE A 372 -11.42 -12.55 21.36
CA ILE A 372 -11.92 -11.18 21.46
C ILE A 372 -12.92 -11.05 22.61
N VAL A 373 -12.97 -9.85 23.19
CA VAL A 373 -13.95 -9.44 24.17
C VAL A 373 -14.68 -8.23 23.62
N THR A 374 -16.00 -8.29 23.56
CA THR A 374 -16.84 -7.15 23.18
C THR A 374 -17.46 -6.54 24.42
N VAL A 375 -17.09 -5.29 24.70
CA VAL A 375 -17.66 -4.47 25.76
C VAL A 375 -18.72 -3.56 25.18
N ARG A 376 -19.96 -3.67 25.65
CA ARG A 376 -21.07 -2.80 25.27
C ARG A 376 -21.28 -1.78 26.37
N ALA A 377 -20.94 -0.54 26.05
CA ALA A 377 -21.09 0.60 26.94
C ALA A 377 -22.34 1.38 26.53
N ARG A 378 -23.26 1.60 27.48
CA ARG A 378 -24.53 2.27 27.22
C ARG A 378 -24.69 3.49 28.12
N TRP A 379 -24.80 4.64 27.44
CA TRP A 379 -25.30 5.91 28.00
C TRP A 379 -26.74 6.10 27.51
N GLU A 380 -27.00 7.20 26.82
CA GLU A 380 -28.23 7.37 26.05
C GLU A 380 -28.24 6.49 24.80
N THR A 381 -27.09 6.05 24.30
CA THR A 381 -26.96 5.05 23.22
C THR A 381 -25.88 4.05 23.59
N GLU A 382 -25.93 2.90 22.93
CA GLU A 382 -24.96 1.81 23.11
C GLU A 382 -23.90 1.90 22.02
N ILE A 383 -22.64 1.67 22.40
CA ILE A 383 -21.53 1.41 21.47
C ILE A 383 -20.90 0.07 21.83
N ALA A 384 -20.30 -0.57 20.83
CA ALA A 384 -19.50 -1.78 21.01
C ALA A 384 -18.01 -1.43 20.92
N LEU A 385 -17.25 -1.90 21.91
CA LEU A 385 -15.80 -1.83 21.98
C LEU A 385 -15.26 -3.26 21.93
N THR A 386 -14.87 -3.72 20.74
CA THR A 386 -14.26 -5.04 20.56
C THR A 386 -12.75 -4.91 20.69
N ILE A 387 -12.20 -5.62 21.67
CA ILE A 387 -10.78 -5.67 21.98
C ILE A 387 -10.29 -7.12 22.00
N ALA A 388 -8.97 -7.31 21.89
CA ALA A 388 -8.36 -8.63 22.05
C ALA A 388 -8.54 -9.17 23.48
N ASP A 389 -8.79 -10.48 23.63
CA ASP A 389 -8.77 -11.15 24.93
C ASP A 389 -7.31 -11.14 25.46
N PRO A 390 -7.05 -10.43 26.57
CA PRO A 390 -5.73 -10.28 27.13
C PRO A 390 -5.17 -11.54 27.83
N SER A 391 -5.95 -12.61 27.89
CA SER A 391 -5.46 -13.95 28.23
C SER A 391 -4.42 -14.47 27.25
N TYR A 392 -4.32 -13.84 26.07
CA TYR A 392 -3.34 -14.11 25.05
C TYR A 392 -2.36 -12.93 24.95
N GLU A 393 -1.04 -13.18 25.04
CA GLU A 393 -0.05 -12.12 24.81
C GLU A 393 0.00 -11.72 23.34
N LEU A 394 0.11 -12.73 22.46
CA LEU A 394 0.12 -12.58 21.02
C LEU A 394 -0.48 -13.83 20.38
N ARG A 395 -1.50 -13.68 19.52
CA ARG A 395 -2.12 -14.77 18.76
C ARG A 395 -2.50 -14.34 17.36
N LEU A 396 -2.66 -15.35 16.49
CA LEU A 396 -3.23 -15.17 15.16
C LEU A 396 -4.70 -15.55 15.18
N ILE A 397 -5.50 -14.73 14.50
CA ILE A 397 -6.91 -15.00 14.24
C ILE A 397 -7.18 -14.94 12.76
N ASP A 398 -8.19 -15.66 12.30
CA ASP A 398 -8.70 -15.59 10.93
C ASP A 398 -9.74 -14.46 10.76
N GLU A 399 -10.32 -14.40 9.56
CA GLU A 399 -11.35 -13.43 9.18
C GLU A 399 -12.65 -13.59 9.98
N ASN A 400 -12.88 -14.78 10.55
CA ASN A 400 -14.07 -15.14 11.32
C ASN A 400 -13.85 -15.02 12.83
N ASP A 401 -12.81 -14.30 13.27
CA ASP A 401 -12.41 -14.14 14.66
C ASP A 401 -12.08 -15.45 15.38
N LYS A 402 -11.67 -16.50 14.65
CA LYS A 402 -11.25 -17.76 15.25
C LYS A 402 -9.75 -17.81 15.43
N LEU A 403 -9.30 -18.40 16.54
CA LEU A 403 -7.88 -18.65 16.79
C LEU A 403 -7.31 -19.56 15.70
N VAL A 404 -6.20 -19.13 15.12
CA VAL A 404 -5.41 -19.98 14.24
C VAL A 404 -4.44 -20.81 15.07
N ASN A 405 -4.27 -22.07 14.69
CA ASN A 405 -3.35 -22.99 15.37
C ASN A 405 -1.92 -22.42 15.39
N THR A 406 -1.23 -22.61 16.50
CA THR A 406 0.21 -22.29 16.58
C THR A 406 0.98 -23.17 15.60
N ARG A 407 2.04 -22.61 15.02
CA ARG A 407 2.90 -23.26 14.02
C ARG A 407 2.20 -23.59 12.70
N ALA A 408 1.06 -22.95 12.43
CA ALA A 408 0.44 -23.04 11.12
C ALA A 408 1.37 -22.45 10.04
N ALA A 409 1.39 -23.10 8.88
CA ALA A 409 2.13 -22.64 7.70
C ALA A 409 1.17 -21.95 6.72
N PHE A 410 1.57 -20.80 6.19
CA PHE A 410 0.79 -20.06 5.20
C PHE A 410 1.65 -19.66 4.00
N ALA A 411 1.02 -19.52 2.84
CA ALA A 411 1.60 -18.76 1.73
C ALA A 411 1.59 -17.26 2.05
N LEU A 412 2.49 -16.51 1.41
CA LEU A 412 2.57 -15.05 1.50
C LEU A 412 1.25 -14.34 1.13
N ASP A 413 0.51 -14.87 0.15
CA ASP A 413 -0.79 -14.32 -0.24
C ASP A 413 -1.90 -14.75 0.72
N GLY A 414 -1.72 -15.87 1.42
CA GLY A 414 -2.58 -16.33 2.49
C GLY A 414 -2.50 -15.48 3.77
N LEU A 415 -1.71 -14.40 3.81
CA LEU A 415 -1.73 -13.46 4.94
C LEU A 415 -2.99 -12.59 4.98
N GLY A 416 -3.72 -12.48 3.85
CA GLY A 416 -5.01 -11.79 3.80
C GLY A 416 -6.05 -12.44 4.73
N GLY A 417 -6.95 -11.63 5.29
CA GLY A 417 -7.98 -12.07 6.25
C GLY A 417 -7.45 -12.47 7.63
N ARG A 418 -6.13 -12.66 7.81
CA ARG A 418 -5.52 -13.02 9.10
C ARG A 418 -5.03 -11.79 9.85
N ARG A 419 -5.16 -11.81 11.18
CA ARG A 419 -4.77 -10.70 12.05
C ARG A 419 -3.98 -11.18 13.25
N ILE A 420 -2.99 -10.39 13.65
CA ILE A 420 -2.29 -10.52 14.92
C ILE A 420 -3.09 -9.75 15.97
N LEU A 421 -3.45 -10.43 17.05
CA LEU A 421 -3.95 -9.79 18.25
C LEU A 421 -2.83 -9.71 19.29
N ALA A 422 -2.45 -8.49 19.65
CA ALA A 422 -1.50 -8.20 20.72
C ALA A 422 -2.16 -7.28 21.75
N THR A 423 -2.14 -7.67 23.02
CA THR A 423 -2.91 -6.97 24.08
C THR A 423 -2.13 -5.85 24.76
N HIS A 424 -0.85 -5.75 24.42
CA HIS A 424 0.10 -4.71 24.77
C HIS A 424 1.12 -4.64 23.64
N GLN A 425 2.05 -3.70 23.69
CA GLN A 425 3.12 -3.63 22.73
C GLN A 425 4.04 -4.83 22.89
N VAL A 426 4.09 -5.68 21.86
CA VAL A 426 4.95 -6.87 21.77
C VAL A 426 5.88 -6.70 20.59
N SER A 427 7.15 -7.08 20.73
CA SER A 427 8.06 -7.18 19.59
C SER A 427 7.81 -8.49 18.85
N LEU A 428 7.19 -8.42 17.68
CA LEU A 428 7.05 -9.55 16.76
C LEU A 428 8.36 -9.73 15.99
N CYS A 429 9.06 -10.82 16.26
CA CYS A 429 10.24 -11.26 15.54
C CYS A 429 9.85 -12.04 14.28
N MET A 430 10.45 -11.65 13.15
CA MET A 430 10.36 -12.32 11.85
C MET A 430 11.74 -12.86 11.50
N GLU A 431 11.94 -14.18 11.58
CA GLU A 431 13.23 -14.84 11.35
C GLU A 431 13.22 -15.58 10.00
N LEU A 432 14.14 -15.23 9.09
CA LEU A 432 14.38 -15.97 7.87
C LEU A 432 15.04 -17.32 8.18
N ARG A 433 14.45 -18.38 7.64
CA ARG A 433 14.99 -19.75 7.59
C ARG A 433 15.17 -20.14 6.13
N ALA A 434 16.41 -20.14 5.69
CA ALA A 434 16.79 -20.52 4.33
C ALA A 434 18.07 -21.37 4.35
N PRO A 435 18.26 -22.28 3.37
CA PRO A 435 19.47 -23.09 3.27
C PRO A 435 20.66 -22.33 2.68
N ASP A 436 20.42 -21.27 1.91
CA ASP A 436 21.42 -20.51 1.14
C ASP A 436 21.72 -19.11 1.70
N ALA A 437 21.05 -18.70 2.78
CA ALA A 437 21.23 -17.40 3.42
C ALA A 437 21.41 -17.55 4.95
N PRO A 438 22.24 -16.70 5.60
CA PRO A 438 22.34 -16.69 7.05
C PRO A 438 21.00 -16.31 7.68
N ARG A 439 20.80 -16.72 8.93
CA ARG A 439 19.63 -16.31 9.70
C ARG A 439 19.62 -14.79 9.86
N LEU A 440 18.49 -14.19 9.52
CA LEU A 440 18.23 -12.78 9.73
C LEU A 440 16.91 -12.68 10.50
N ALA A 441 16.93 -11.98 11.62
CA ALA A 441 15.76 -11.69 12.41
C ALA A 441 15.50 -10.18 12.39
N ILE A 442 14.23 -9.82 12.20
CA ILE A 442 13.77 -8.44 12.26
C ILE A 442 12.58 -8.39 13.19
N SER A 443 12.67 -7.63 14.28
CA SER A 443 11.50 -7.37 15.13
C SER A 443 10.77 -6.10 14.76
N ARG A 444 9.45 -6.14 14.93
CA ARG A 444 8.54 -5.00 14.79
C ARG A 444 7.61 -4.90 15.99
N PRO A 445 7.42 -3.70 16.57
CA PRO A 445 6.43 -3.52 17.62
C PRO A 445 5.03 -3.71 17.03
N VAL A 446 4.25 -4.61 17.61
CA VAL A 446 2.85 -4.84 17.29
C VAL A 446 2.00 -4.63 18.54
N THR A 447 0.88 -3.93 18.37
CA THR A 447 -0.06 -3.63 19.44
C THR A 447 -1.46 -3.63 18.84
N GLY A 448 -2.43 -4.22 19.55
CA GLY A 448 -3.83 -4.24 19.15
C GLY A 448 -4.16 -5.29 18.10
N ASP A 449 -5.12 -4.95 17.23
CA ASP A 449 -5.61 -5.79 16.13
C ASP A 449 -4.90 -5.37 14.84
N VAL A 450 -3.85 -6.10 14.46
CA VAL A 450 -2.97 -5.76 13.33
C VAL A 450 -3.18 -6.77 12.20
N PRO A 451 -3.62 -6.35 11.00
CA PRO A 451 -3.68 -7.25 9.84
C PRO A 451 -2.31 -7.82 9.51
N LEU A 452 -2.24 -9.14 9.35
CA LEU A 452 -1.00 -9.84 9.06
C LEU A 452 -0.45 -9.46 7.67
N SER A 453 -1.34 -9.07 6.75
CA SER A 453 -0.95 -8.49 5.46
C SER A 453 -0.14 -7.19 5.61
N ALA A 454 -0.16 -6.49 6.76
CA ALA A 454 0.67 -5.30 7.01
C ALA A 454 2.16 -5.62 6.96
N LEU A 455 2.48 -6.88 7.25
CA LEU A 455 3.85 -7.39 7.29
C LEU A 455 4.23 -8.08 5.99
N ARG A 456 3.31 -8.18 5.00
CA ARG A 456 3.54 -8.89 3.73
C ARG A 456 4.80 -8.42 3.05
N ASP A 457 4.98 -7.10 2.89
CA ASP A 457 6.17 -6.55 2.23
C ASP A 457 7.46 -6.87 3.00
N THR A 458 7.43 -6.81 4.34
CA THR A 458 8.60 -7.15 5.15
C THR A 458 8.93 -8.63 5.06
N ILE A 459 7.92 -9.50 5.13
CA ILE A 459 8.08 -10.95 4.99
C ILE A 459 8.56 -11.30 3.58
N ARG A 460 8.01 -10.68 2.54
CA ARG A 460 8.43 -10.85 1.14
C ARG A 460 9.90 -10.48 0.97
N GLN A 461 10.32 -9.34 1.51
CA GLN A 461 11.71 -8.89 1.46
C GLN A 461 12.67 -9.79 2.24
N LEU A 462 12.22 -10.39 3.34
CA LEU A 462 12.97 -11.42 4.08
C LEU A 462 13.10 -12.70 3.25
N LEU A 463 12.01 -13.20 2.67
CA LEU A 463 12.04 -14.37 1.78
C LEU A 463 12.96 -14.13 0.58
N GLY A 464 12.89 -12.94 -0.03
CA GLY A 464 13.75 -12.53 -1.16
C GLY A 464 15.21 -12.27 -0.82
N ARG A 465 15.65 -12.49 0.43
CA ARG A 465 17.08 -12.65 0.77
C ARG A 465 17.64 -14.00 0.37
N SER A 466 16.77 -14.96 0.08
CA SER A 466 17.10 -16.28 -0.44
C SER A 466 16.75 -16.36 -1.92
N SER A 467 17.61 -17.04 -2.68
CA SER A 467 17.34 -17.39 -4.08
C SER A 467 16.43 -18.62 -4.20
N ARG A 468 16.13 -19.29 -3.07
CA ARG A 468 15.38 -20.55 -3.00
C ARG A 468 13.92 -20.30 -2.66
N LEU A 469 13.04 -20.93 -3.44
CA LEU A 469 11.60 -20.89 -3.21
C LEU A 469 11.16 -21.64 -1.93
N ASP A 470 12.00 -22.53 -1.38
CA ASP A 470 11.74 -23.27 -0.14
C ASP A 470 12.08 -22.47 1.14
N SER A 471 12.50 -21.20 1.01
CA SER A 471 12.73 -20.32 2.16
C SER A 471 11.45 -20.08 2.95
N SER A 472 11.55 -19.94 4.27
CA SER A 472 10.43 -19.55 5.12
C SER A 472 10.79 -18.46 6.12
N VAL A 473 9.79 -17.70 6.54
CA VAL A 473 9.90 -16.69 7.61
C VAL A 473 9.08 -17.17 8.78
N VAL A 474 9.73 -17.29 9.92
CA VAL A 474 9.09 -17.73 11.16
C VAL A 474 8.72 -16.52 11.99
N LEU A 475 7.46 -16.47 12.40
CA LEU A 475 6.91 -15.41 13.23
C LEU A 475 6.91 -15.86 14.69
N SER A 476 7.50 -15.08 15.59
CA SER A 476 7.50 -15.35 17.04
C SER A 476 7.42 -14.06 17.85
N ALA A 477 6.97 -14.13 19.10
CA ALA A 477 7.20 -13.03 20.04
C ALA A 477 8.68 -13.04 20.45
N LEU A 478 9.30 -11.86 20.56
CA LEU A 478 10.69 -11.74 20.98
C LEU A 478 10.91 -12.42 22.35
N GLY A 479 11.92 -13.30 22.44
CA GLY A 479 12.21 -14.09 23.63
C GLY A 479 11.37 -15.38 23.78
N SER A 480 10.39 -15.63 22.91
CA SER A 480 9.64 -16.89 22.86
C SER A 480 10.46 -17.99 22.18
N SER A 481 10.45 -19.20 22.76
CA SER A 481 11.00 -20.40 22.12
C SER A 481 10.05 -21.02 21.09
N GLU A 482 8.76 -20.70 21.18
CA GLU A 482 7.74 -21.15 20.22
C GLU A 482 7.41 -20.06 19.21
N TYR A 483 7.19 -20.47 17.96
CA TYR A 483 6.73 -19.60 16.90
C TYR A 483 5.22 -19.72 16.70
N ILE A 484 4.58 -18.61 16.36
CA ILE A 484 3.12 -18.53 16.14
C ILE A 484 2.74 -19.05 14.76
N ALA A 485 3.57 -18.81 13.74
CA ALA A 485 3.32 -19.23 12.36
C ALA A 485 4.60 -19.26 11.54
N GLU A 486 4.54 -19.98 10.43
CA GLU A 486 5.56 -20.02 9.38
C GLU A 486 4.95 -19.48 8.09
N VAL A 487 5.63 -18.54 7.43
CA VAL A 487 5.20 -17.98 6.14
C VAL A 487 6.19 -18.38 5.06
N ARG A 488 5.67 -18.86 3.93
CA ARG A 488 6.44 -19.34 2.78
C ARG A 488 5.97 -18.64 1.51
N TRP A 489 6.72 -18.80 0.42
CA TRP A 489 6.25 -18.37 -0.91
C TRP A 489 4.94 -19.07 -1.32
N TYR A 490 4.76 -20.34 -0.94
CA TYR A 490 3.58 -21.16 -1.20
C TYR A 490 3.19 -21.98 0.03
N ALA A 491 1.90 -22.31 0.17
CA ALA A 491 1.38 -22.95 1.37
C ALA A 491 1.75 -24.43 1.43
N GLU A 492 1.66 -25.13 0.30
CA GLU A 492 1.90 -26.57 0.20
C GLU A 492 2.64 -26.94 -1.11
N ASP A 493 3.45 -28.00 -1.04
CA ASP A 493 4.06 -28.60 -2.23
C ASP A 493 3.11 -29.65 -2.81
N VAL A 494 2.16 -29.19 -3.62
CA VAL A 494 1.25 -30.06 -4.37
C VAL A 494 1.93 -30.46 -5.67
N ASN A 495 1.90 -31.75 -6.01
CA ASN A 495 2.35 -32.22 -7.30
C ASN A 495 1.18 -32.20 -8.31
N PRO A 496 1.14 -31.26 -9.27
CA PRO A 496 0.05 -31.17 -10.24
C PRO A 496 0.04 -32.36 -11.22
N PHE A 497 1.11 -33.14 -11.28
CA PHE A 497 1.27 -34.26 -12.21
C PHE A 497 0.71 -35.59 -11.70
N VAL A 498 0.30 -35.64 -10.43
CA VAL A 498 -0.16 -36.85 -9.76
C VAL A 498 -1.52 -36.58 -9.16
N ALA A 499 -2.56 -37.20 -9.71
CA ALA A 499 -3.84 -37.24 -9.04
C ALA A 499 -3.67 -37.97 -7.71
N SER A 500 -4.08 -37.34 -6.59
CA SER A 500 -4.17 -38.01 -5.30
C SER A 500 -4.95 -39.32 -5.48
N ARG A 501 -4.48 -40.42 -4.89
CA ARG A 501 -5.21 -41.70 -4.91
C ARG A 501 -6.52 -41.49 -4.17
N CYS A 502 -7.57 -41.24 -4.94
CA CYS A 502 -8.90 -40.97 -4.43
C CYS A 502 -9.75 -42.23 -4.62
N ASP A 503 -10.27 -42.77 -3.52
CA ASP A 503 -11.16 -43.91 -3.53
C ASP A 503 -12.56 -43.50 -4.02
N GLY A 504 -12.73 -43.36 -5.33
CA GLY A 504 -14.02 -43.20 -6.00
C GLY A 504 -14.12 -42.05 -7.03
N PRO A 505 -15.09 -42.12 -7.95
CA PRO A 505 -15.23 -41.18 -9.07
C PRO A 505 -15.57 -39.74 -8.64
N PHE A 506 -16.31 -39.55 -7.54
CA PHE A 506 -16.60 -38.22 -6.99
C PHE A 506 -15.38 -37.58 -6.30
N ALA A 507 -14.53 -38.39 -5.66
CA ALA A 507 -13.29 -37.92 -5.06
C ALA A 507 -12.24 -37.58 -6.14
N MET A 508 -12.24 -38.29 -7.27
CA MET A 508 -11.47 -37.91 -8.47
C MET A 508 -11.98 -36.60 -9.10
N LEU A 509 -13.30 -36.42 -9.25
CA LEU A 509 -13.86 -35.15 -9.74
C LEU A 509 -13.55 -33.99 -8.79
N ALA A 510 -13.62 -34.23 -7.48
CA ALA A 510 -13.26 -33.24 -6.47
C ALA A 510 -11.77 -32.88 -6.50
N SER A 511 -10.88 -33.82 -6.84
CA SER A 511 -9.43 -33.54 -6.98
C SER A 511 -9.09 -32.81 -8.27
N ILE A 512 -9.77 -33.12 -9.40
CA ILE A 512 -9.68 -32.36 -10.66
C ILE A 512 -10.22 -30.94 -10.50
N GLN A 513 -11.29 -30.78 -9.75
CA GLN A 513 -11.85 -29.46 -9.48
C GLN A 513 -11.11 -28.69 -8.37
N ALA A 514 -10.08 -29.26 -7.74
CA ALA A 514 -9.42 -28.62 -6.60
C ALA A 514 -8.36 -27.58 -7.00
N LEU A 515 -7.83 -27.65 -8.21
CA LEU A 515 -6.72 -26.81 -8.68
C LEU A 515 -7.20 -25.86 -9.78
N ASP A 516 -6.83 -24.60 -9.67
CA ASP A 516 -6.96 -23.57 -10.71
C ASP A 516 -5.55 -23.19 -11.15
N LEU A 517 -5.05 -23.92 -12.16
CA LEU A 517 -3.70 -23.74 -12.69
C LEU A 517 -3.71 -22.98 -14.00
N ARG A 518 -2.64 -22.23 -14.23
CA ARG A 518 -2.36 -21.47 -15.44
C ARG A 518 -0.94 -21.72 -15.88
N ALA A 519 -0.69 -21.62 -17.17
CA ALA A 519 0.62 -21.71 -17.79
C ALA A 519 0.93 -20.44 -18.58
N ILE A 520 2.21 -20.05 -18.58
CA ILE A 520 2.75 -18.98 -19.41
C ILE A 520 3.95 -19.49 -20.20
N SER A 521 4.17 -18.96 -21.41
CA SER A 521 5.41 -19.22 -22.14
C SER A 521 6.54 -18.33 -21.61
N LEU A 522 7.66 -18.95 -21.24
CA LEU A 522 8.87 -18.22 -20.87
C LEU A 522 9.57 -17.62 -22.09
N VAL A 523 9.31 -18.19 -23.26
CA VAL A 523 9.81 -17.73 -24.56
C VAL A 523 8.82 -16.78 -25.22
N ASP A 524 7.57 -16.64 -24.79
CA ASP A 524 6.67 -15.61 -25.32
C ASP A 524 5.67 -15.15 -24.26
N PRO A 525 6.10 -14.27 -23.33
CA PRO A 525 5.25 -13.78 -22.25
C PRO A 525 4.07 -12.94 -22.75
N ALA A 526 4.16 -12.36 -23.96
CA ALA A 526 3.10 -11.54 -24.55
C ALA A 526 1.85 -12.37 -24.90
N ALA A 527 1.98 -13.69 -25.10
CA ALA A 527 0.85 -14.60 -25.29
C ALA A 527 -0.07 -14.73 -24.06
N GLY A 528 0.37 -14.25 -22.90
CA GLY A 528 -0.42 -14.25 -21.67
C GLY A 528 -0.50 -15.62 -20.98
N ALA A 529 -1.41 -15.73 -20.01
CA ALA A 529 -1.55 -16.91 -19.17
C ALA A 529 -2.79 -17.72 -19.55
N HIS A 530 -2.59 -18.99 -19.89
CA HIS A 530 -3.64 -19.93 -20.32
C HIS A 530 -4.03 -20.88 -19.18
N PRO A 531 -5.32 -21.15 -18.92
CA PRO A 531 -5.75 -22.12 -17.91
C PRO A 531 -5.30 -23.54 -18.29
N VAL A 532 -5.05 -24.38 -17.29
CA VAL A 532 -4.58 -25.77 -17.46
C VAL A 532 -5.43 -26.74 -16.68
N THR A 533 -5.81 -27.84 -17.32
CA THR A 533 -6.58 -28.90 -16.68
C THR A 533 -5.67 -29.80 -15.84
N ALA A 534 -5.80 -29.76 -14.52
CA ALA A 534 -5.00 -30.53 -13.58
C ALA A 534 -5.86 -31.15 -12.45
N PRO A 535 -5.41 -32.23 -11.78
CA PRO A 535 -4.15 -32.94 -11.98
C PRO A 535 -4.19 -33.82 -13.24
N ALA A 536 -3.09 -33.81 -13.99
CA ALA A 536 -2.92 -34.60 -15.21
C ALA A 536 -1.43 -34.93 -15.40
N SER A 537 -1.10 -36.03 -16.08
CA SER A 537 0.31 -36.37 -16.35
C SER A 537 1.00 -35.24 -17.13
N GLU A 538 2.30 -35.06 -16.92
CA GLU A 538 3.10 -34.04 -17.63
C GLU A 538 2.87 -34.06 -19.15
N ALA A 539 2.90 -35.25 -19.77
CA ALA A 539 2.65 -35.41 -21.21
C ALA A 539 1.25 -34.95 -21.67
N ALA A 540 0.23 -35.09 -20.82
CA ALA A 540 -1.12 -34.65 -21.12
C ALA A 540 -1.25 -33.12 -21.04
N ILE A 541 -0.59 -32.50 -20.05
CA ILE A 541 -0.53 -31.04 -19.93
C ILE A 541 0.26 -30.44 -21.10
N LEU A 542 1.39 -31.04 -21.49
CA LEU A 542 2.14 -30.61 -22.68
C LEU A 542 1.25 -30.67 -23.94
N ALA A 543 0.51 -31.76 -24.14
CA ALA A 543 -0.42 -31.89 -25.27
C ALA A 543 -1.59 -30.89 -25.26
N GLU A 544 -2.01 -30.40 -24.08
CA GLU A 544 -3.01 -29.34 -23.92
C GLU A 544 -2.43 -27.96 -24.28
N LEU A 545 -1.17 -27.70 -23.93
CA LEU A 545 -0.52 -26.40 -24.11
C LEU A 545 0.04 -26.18 -25.53
N GLU A 546 0.61 -27.21 -26.15
CA GLU A 546 1.19 -27.15 -27.51
C GLU A 546 0.31 -26.46 -28.58
N PRO A 547 -1.02 -26.70 -28.66
CA PRO A 547 -1.85 -26.07 -29.67
C PRO A 547 -2.26 -24.63 -29.35
N VAL A 548 -2.12 -24.16 -28.10
CA VAL A 548 -2.70 -22.86 -27.66
C VAL A 548 -1.67 -21.84 -27.22
N LEU A 549 -0.54 -22.28 -26.66
CA LEU A 549 0.58 -21.40 -26.32
C LEU A 549 1.75 -21.63 -27.28
N PRO A 550 2.54 -20.57 -27.57
CA PRO A 550 3.81 -20.72 -28.29
C PRO A 550 4.72 -21.75 -27.60
N ASP A 551 5.53 -22.45 -28.41
CA ASP A 551 6.42 -23.53 -27.95
C ASP A 551 7.22 -23.14 -26.70
N GLY A 552 7.29 -24.09 -25.75
CA GLY A 552 7.86 -23.90 -24.42
C GLY A 552 9.38 -23.67 -24.38
N PRO A 553 9.96 -23.54 -23.17
CA PRO A 553 9.41 -24.01 -21.89
C PRO A 553 8.29 -23.13 -21.32
N TRP A 554 7.38 -23.77 -20.59
CA TRP A 554 6.24 -23.13 -19.93
C TRP A 554 6.41 -23.11 -18.41
N LEU A 555 5.95 -22.06 -17.73
CA LEU A 555 5.85 -22.03 -16.28
C LEU A 555 4.40 -22.31 -15.87
N LEU A 556 4.19 -23.40 -15.13
CA LEU A 556 2.91 -23.76 -14.52
C LEU A 556 2.83 -23.16 -13.11
N PHE A 557 1.74 -22.46 -12.82
CA PHE A 557 1.47 -21.82 -11.53
C PHE A 557 -0.04 -21.77 -11.26
N GLY A 558 -0.44 -21.35 -10.07
CA GLY A 558 -1.86 -21.18 -9.76
C GLY A 558 -2.15 -21.40 -8.29
N ASN A 559 -3.42 -21.67 -7.99
CA ASN A 559 -3.89 -21.87 -6.63
C ASN A 559 -4.82 -23.08 -6.53
N ARG A 560 -5.18 -23.43 -5.31
CA ARG A 560 -6.33 -24.27 -5.02
C ARG A 560 -7.59 -23.42 -5.01
N ARG A 561 -8.76 -24.06 -5.15
CA ARG A 561 -10.06 -23.40 -4.86
C ARG A 561 -10.16 -22.84 -3.43
N SER A 562 -9.36 -23.34 -2.48
CA SER A 562 -9.21 -22.76 -1.14
C SER A 562 -8.43 -21.43 -1.12
N GLY A 563 -7.90 -20.98 -2.26
CA GLY A 563 -7.09 -19.77 -2.42
C GLY A 563 -5.58 -19.98 -2.18
N GLU A 564 -5.15 -21.19 -1.81
CA GLU A 564 -3.75 -21.48 -1.48
C GLU A 564 -2.88 -21.58 -2.75
N ILE A 565 -1.81 -20.78 -2.82
CA ILE A 565 -0.86 -20.81 -3.93
C ILE A 565 -0.07 -22.12 -3.94
N VAL A 566 0.06 -22.69 -5.14
CA VAL A 566 0.85 -23.88 -5.42
C VAL A 566 2.25 -23.49 -5.89
N ARG A 567 3.25 -24.28 -5.52
CA ARG A 567 4.64 -24.12 -5.97
C ARG A 567 4.73 -24.05 -7.51
N PRO A 568 5.28 -22.97 -8.11
CA PRO A 568 5.49 -22.89 -9.56
C PRO A 568 6.44 -23.97 -10.08
N ARG A 569 6.18 -24.51 -11.27
CA ARG A 569 6.97 -25.58 -11.90
C ARG A 569 7.23 -25.28 -13.38
N ILE A 570 8.46 -25.51 -13.82
CA ILE A 570 8.83 -25.37 -15.23
C ILE A 570 8.53 -26.69 -15.95
N LEU A 571 7.81 -26.59 -17.06
CA LEU A 571 7.57 -27.65 -18.03
C LEU A 571 8.55 -27.49 -19.20
N PRO A 572 9.33 -28.53 -19.53
CA PRO A 572 10.28 -28.48 -20.64
C PRO A 572 9.53 -28.36 -21.99
N ALA A 573 10.22 -27.81 -22.99
CA ALA A 573 9.69 -27.76 -24.35
C ALA A 573 9.65 -29.17 -24.96
N ALA A 574 8.58 -29.53 -25.68
CA ALA A 574 8.48 -30.82 -26.37
C ALA A 574 9.29 -30.86 -27.69
N ARG A 575 9.63 -29.71 -28.27
CA ARG A 575 10.35 -29.59 -29.57
C ARG A 575 11.65 -28.81 -29.40
N SER A 576 12.71 -29.25 -30.09
CA SER A 576 13.92 -28.44 -30.20
C SER A 576 13.63 -27.23 -31.08
N MET A 577 13.76 -26.03 -30.53
CA MET A 577 13.71 -24.79 -31.30
C MET A 577 14.85 -24.79 -32.33
N GLY A 578 14.58 -24.34 -33.57
CA GLY A 578 15.57 -24.34 -34.64
C GLY A 578 16.78 -23.42 -34.40
N ASP A 579 17.81 -23.52 -35.24
CA ASP A 579 19.10 -22.81 -35.12
C ASP A 579 19.01 -21.25 -35.14
N SER A 580 17.86 -20.69 -35.48
CA SER A 580 17.61 -19.23 -35.63
C SER A 580 17.08 -18.55 -34.36
N THR A 581 17.46 -19.01 -33.18
CA THR A 581 17.02 -18.44 -31.89
C THR A 581 18.04 -17.47 -31.29
N THR A 582 17.56 -16.44 -30.59
CA THR A 582 18.42 -15.51 -29.85
C THR A 582 19.16 -16.23 -28.72
N ALA A 583 20.26 -15.65 -28.24
CA ALA A 583 21.02 -16.25 -27.13
C ALA A 583 20.17 -16.42 -25.87
N LEU A 584 19.27 -15.48 -25.58
CA LEU A 584 18.35 -15.57 -24.45
C LEU A 584 17.38 -16.75 -24.59
N VAL A 585 16.78 -16.91 -25.76
CA VAL A 585 15.83 -18.02 -26.01
C VAL A 585 16.53 -19.37 -25.87
N ARG A 586 17.75 -19.51 -26.39
CA ARG A 586 18.55 -20.73 -26.20
C ARG A 586 18.78 -21.03 -24.72
N ALA A 587 19.20 -20.04 -23.94
CA ALA A 587 19.41 -20.19 -22.50
C ALA A 587 18.14 -20.61 -21.76
N ILE A 588 17.00 -19.99 -22.07
CA ILE A 588 15.70 -20.36 -21.49
C ILE A 588 15.36 -21.83 -21.78
N THR A 589 15.62 -22.31 -23.00
CA THR A 589 15.32 -23.68 -23.43
C THR A 589 16.31 -24.74 -22.94
N THR A 590 17.45 -24.36 -22.35
CA THR A 590 18.45 -25.31 -21.87
C THR A 590 17.92 -26.14 -20.71
N ASP A 591 17.84 -27.47 -20.84
CA ASP A 591 17.25 -28.36 -19.82
C ASP A 591 17.99 -28.35 -18.47
N SER A 592 19.33 -28.36 -18.51
CA SER A 592 20.15 -28.44 -17.31
C SER A 592 20.18 -27.11 -16.56
N VAL A 593 19.69 -27.11 -15.31
CA VAL A 593 19.67 -25.95 -14.41
C VAL A 593 21.06 -25.29 -14.30
N ALA A 594 22.13 -26.10 -14.18
CA ALA A 594 23.49 -25.59 -14.04
C ALA A 594 24.10 -25.10 -15.36
N ALA A 595 23.65 -25.60 -16.51
CA ALA A 595 24.07 -25.07 -17.82
C ALA A 595 23.32 -23.75 -18.11
N ARG A 596 22.00 -23.76 -17.92
CA ARG A 596 21.12 -22.60 -18.04
C ARG A 596 21.58 -21.42 -17.20
N ALA A 597 21.97 -21.65 -15.94
CA ALA A 597 22.51 -20.61 -15.07
C ALA A 597 23.81 -19.97 -15.59
N ARG A 598 24.68 -20.76 -16.24
CA ARG A 598 25.94 -20.27 -16.84
C ARG A 598 25.69 -19.48 -18.12
N GLU A 599 24.73 -19.91 -18.94
CA GLU A 599 24.35 -19.18 -20.15
C GLU A 599 23.77 -17.80 -19.80
N PHE A 600 22.92 -17.71 -18.76
CA PHE A 600 22.47 -16.40 -18.28
C PHE A 600 23.60 -15.52 -17.77
N ASP A 601 24.62 -16.08 -17.10
CA ASP A 601 25.79 -15.30 -16.65
C ASP A 601 26.58 -14.71 -17.83
N GLU A 602 26.74 -15.50 -18.90
CA GLU A 602 27.44 -15.06 -20.10
C GLU A 602 26.66 -13.96 -20.83
N ILE A 603 25.35 -14.16 -21.02
CA ILE A 603 24.46 -13.20 -21.68
C ILE A 603 24.39 -11.88 -20.91
N TYR A 604 24.24 -11.94 -19.58
CA TYR A 604 24.12 -10.75 -18.75
C TYR A 604 25.46 -10.08 -18.42
N GLY A 605 26.59 -10.75 -18.72
CA GLY A 605 27.92 -10.15 -18.60
C GLY A 605 28.12 -8.97 -19.55
N GLU A 606 27.43 -8.95 -20.69
CA GLU A 606 27.50 -7.89 -21.69
C GLU A 606 26.09 -7.42 -22.09
N PRO A 607 25.39 -6.68 -21.20
CA PRO A 607 23.97 -6.36 -21.39
C PRO A 607 23.71 -5.52 -22.63
N ALA A 608 24.68 -4.73 -23.11
CA ALA A 608 24.56 -3.95 -24.34
C ALA A 608 24.45 -4.80 -25.62
N LYS A 609 24.75 -6.11 -25.56
CA LYS A 609 24.60 -7.04 -26.69
C LYS A 609 23.25 -7.77 -26.70
N LEU A 610 22.39 -7.54 -25.70
CA LEU A 610 21.03 -8.07 -25.71
C LEU A 610 20.26 -7.48 -26.88
N ALA A 611 19.58 -8.34 -27.64
CA ALA A 611 18.68 -7.89 -28.70
C ALA A 611 17.49 -7.12 -28.10
N GLY A 612 16.95 -6.13 -28.82
CA GLY A 612 15.80 -5.36 -28.36
C GLY A 612 14.59 -6.22 -28.00
N ASP A 613 14.33 -7.27 -28.79
CA ASP A 613 13.25 -8.23 -28.52
C ASP A 613 13.48 -9.04 -27.23
N ASP A 614 14.75 -9.37 -26.91
CA ASP A 614 15.11 -10.07 -25.67
C ASP A 614 14.93 -9.16 -24.44
N VAL A 615 15.27 -7.87 -24.58
CA VAL A 615 15.01 -6.85 -23.54
C VAL A 615 13.51 -6.72 -23.26
N ARG A 616 12.70 -6.59 -24.32
CA ARG A 616 11.24 -6.50 -24.19
C ARG A 616 10.67 -7.75 -23.52
N ARG A 617 11.11 -8.93 -23.94
CA ARG A 617 10.71 -10.22 -23.38
C ARG A 617 11.01 -10.34 -21.88
N LEU A 618 12.15 -9.84 -21.40
CA LEU A 618 12.47 -9.80 -19.96
C LEU A 618 11.60 -8.82 -19.17
N ILE A 619 11.26 -7.66 -19.77
CA ILE A 619 10.34 -6.68 -19.16
C ILE A 619 8.94 -7.28 -19.04
N ASP A 620 8.43 -7.88 -20.11
CA ASP A 620 7.12 -8.54 -20.14
C ASP A 620 7.04 -9.68 -19.11
N LEU A 621 8.10 -10.49 -18.99
CA LEU A 621 8.18 -11.52 -17.95
C LEU A 621 8.09 -10.93 -16.54
N THR A 622 8.73 -9.77 -16.32
CA THR A 622 8.73 -9.10 -15.01
C THR A 622 7.34 -8.54 -14.68
N VAL A 623 6.70 -7.85 -15.63
CA VAL A 623 5.35 -7.31 -15.48
C VAL A 623 4.35 -8.44 -15.26
N LEU A 624 4.43 -9.50 -16.06
CA LEU A 624 3.56 -10.66 -15.92
C LEU A 624 3.76 -11.34 -14.57
N ALA A 625 5.00 -11.60 -14.14
CA ALA A 625 5.29 -12.18 -12.83
C ALA A 625 4.68 -11.34 -11.70
N ARG A 626 4.78 -10.00 -11.77
CA ARG A 626 4.14 -9.09 -10.80
C ARG A 626 2.62 -9.21 -10.82
N ARG A 627 2.01 -9.17 -12.01
CA ARG A 627 0.54 -9.25 -12.19
C ARG A 627 -0.03 -10.57 -11.64
N GLU A 628 0.66 -11.67 -11.91
CA GLU A 628 0.27 -13.02 -11.48
C GLU A 628 0.80 -13.38 -10.09
N ARG A 629 1.42 -12.43 -9.37
CA ARG A 629 1.96 -12.58 -7.99
C ARG A 629 3.01 -13.69 -7.85
N LEU A 630 3.78 -13.94 -8.91
CA LEU A 630 4.84 -14.93 -8.93
C LEU A 630 6.14 -14.36 -8.34
N PRO A 631 6.85 -15.11 -7.47
CA PRO A 631 8.18 -14.71 -7.03
C PRO A 631 9.14 -14.69 -8.23
N ALA A 632 9.89 -13.60 -8.43
CA ALA A 632 10.85 -13.51 -9.53
C ALA A 632 11.89 -14.65 -9.52
N SER A 633 12.22 -15.20 -8.34
CA SER A 633 13.11 -16.35 -8.16
C SER A 633 12.60 -17.67 -8.77
N SER A 634 11.31 -17.74 -9.12
CA SER A 634 10.71 -18.87 -9.85
C SER A 634 11.02 -18.89 -11.34
N ILE A 635 11.47 -17.76 -11.90
CA ILE A 635 11.85 -17.62 -13.31
C ILE A 635 13.38 -17.49 -13.37
N ASP A 636 14.07 -18.50 -13.89
CA ASP A 636 15.54 -18.54 -13.88
C ASP A 636 16.19 -17.33 -14.57
N ALA A 637 15.57 -16.83 -15.66
CA ALA A 637 16.03 -15.64 -16.38
C ALA A 637 15.99 -14.37 -15.52
N LEU A 638 14.95 -14.20 -14.69
CA LEU A 638 14.85 -13.08 -13.76
C LEU A 638 15.75 -13.29 -12.55
N ARG A 639 15.81 -14.51 -12.00
CA ARG A 639 16.68 -14.86 -10.87
C ARG A 639 18.15 -14.54 -11.16
N ALA A 640 18.63 -14.80 -12.38
CA ALA A 640 20.01 -14.54 -12.76
C ALA A 640 20.39 -13.04 -12.71
N LEU A 641 19.43 -12.10 -12.73
CA LEU A 641 19.70 -10.66 -12.56
C LEU A 641 20.31 -10.33 -11.19
N GLU A 642 20.11 -11.17 -10.17
CA GLU A 642 20.71 -10.98 -8.83
C GLU A 642 22.26 -10.93 -8.89
N ARG A 643 22.86 -11.63 -9.87
CA ARG A 643 24.31 -11.72 -10.08
C ARG A 643 24.83 -10.74 -11.15
N ALA A 644 23.92 -10.17 -11.94
CA ALA A 644 24.24 -9.24 -13.03
C ALA A 644 23.44 -7.94 -12.91
N PRO A 645 23.66 -7.13 -11.86
CA PRO A 645 22.86 -5.94 -11.59
C PRO A 645 22.98 -4.86 -12.69
N ALA A 646 24.05 -4.85 -13.48
CA ALA A 646 24.18 -3.97 -14.65
C ALA A 646 23.16 -4.32 -15.76
N ALA A 647 22.81 -5.60 -15.93
CA ALA A 647 21.75 -6.01 -16.85
C ALA A 647 20.38 -5.52 -16.37
N ALA A 648 20.13 -5.54 -15.05
CA ALA A 648 18.91 -4.98 -14.48
C ALA A 648 18.77 -3.46 -14.76
N VAL A 649 19.87 -2.70 -14.66
CA VAL A 649 19.89 -1.25 -15.03
C VAL A 649 19.60 -1.07 -16.52
N HIS A 650 20.09 -1.97 -17.38
CA HIS A 650 19.79 -1.96 -18.81
C HIS A 650 18.31 -2.17 -19.10
N LEU A 651 17.66 -3.13 -18.44
CA LEU A 651 16.22 -3.33 -18.54
C LEU A 651 15.45 -2.09 -18.02
N LEU A 652 15.88 -1.50 -16.91
CA LEU A 652 15.23 -0.34 -16.31
C LEU A 652 15.25 0.90 -17.22
N ALA A 653 16.36 1.13 -17.93
CA ALA A 653 16.48 2.21 -18.90
C ALA A 653 15.59 1.99 -20.14
N ALA A 654 15.25 0.74 -20.45
CA ALA A 654 14.40 0.37 -21.58
C ALA A 654 12.89 0.41 -21.27
N CYS A 655 12.49 0.62 -20.01
CA CYS A 655 11.08 0.72 -19.63
C CYS A 655 10.40 1.99 -20.14
N ASP A 656 9.21 1.80 -20.69
CA ASP A 656 8.43 2.86 -21.34
C ASP A 656 7.30 3.38 -20.42
N SER A 657 6.89 2.60 -19.41
CA SER A 657 5.81 2.98 -18.47
C SER A 657 6.24 2.95 -16.99
N ILE A 658 5.48 3.65 -16.15
CA ILE A 658 5.66 3.62 -14.69
C ILE A 658 5.37 2.23 -14.10
N GLU A 659 4.47 1.47 -14.72
CA GLU A 659 4.14 0.10 -14.33
C GLU A 659 5.35 -0.83 -14.51
N GLU A 660 6.00 -0.76 -15.68
CA GLU A 660 7.21 -1.53 -16.00
C GLU A 660 8.37 -1.18 -15.07
N ARG A 661 8.61 0.12 -14.84
CA ARG A 661 9.64 0.59 -13.90
C ARG A 661 9.35 0.09 -12.49
N GLY A 662 8.10 0.17 -12.05
CA GLY A 662 7.66 -0.38 -10.77
C GLY A 662 7.90 -1.88 -10.66
N ALA A 663 7.60 -2.64 -11.71
CA ALA A 663 7.80 -4.08 -11.73
C ALA A 663 9.28 -4.49 -11.67
N LEU A 664 10.16 -3.82 -12.43
CA LEU A 664 11.60 -4.07 -12.35
C LEU A 664 12.19 -3.64 -11.01
N LEU A 665 11.82 -2.47 -10.49
CA LEU A 665 12.35 -2.00 -9.20
C LEU A 665 11.93 -2.94 -8.05
N ASP A 666 10.75 -3.54 -8.14
CA ASP A 666 10.25 -4.54 -7.20
C ASP A 666 11.07 -5.85 -7.20
N LEU A 667 11.93 -6.12 -8.20
CA LEU A 667 12.82 -7.30 -8.19
C LEU A 667 13.70 -7.37 -6.95
N GLN A 668 14.12 -6.25 -6.37
CA GLN A 668 14.88 -6.26 -5.11
C GLN A 668 14.06 -6.82 -3.95
N ARG A 669 12.72 -6.78 -4.00
CA ARG A 669 11.88 -7.42 -2.98
C ARG A 669 12.02 -8.94 -3.03
N ASP A 670 12.22 -9.50 -4.21
CA ASP A 670 12.20 -10.95 -4.47
C ASP A 670 13.59 -11.58 -4.62
N LEU A 671 14.62 -10.78 -4.93
CA LEU A 671 15.97 -11.26 -5.27
C LEU A 671 17.05 -10.59 -4.42
N PRO A 672 18.10 -11.32 -3.98
CA PRO A 672 19.10 -10.91 -2.99
C PRO A 672 20.16 -9.90 -3.50
N PHE A 673 19.73 -8.79 -4.11
CA PHE A 673 20.61 -7.70 -4.53
C PHE A 673 20.15 -6.32 -4.02
N LEU A 674 20.96 -5.29 -4.25
CA LEU A 674 20.65 -3.88 -3.96
C LEU A 674 20.79 -3.04 -5.23
N TRP A 675 19.74 -2.32 -5.61
CA TRP A 675 19.80 -1.38 -6.74
C TRP A 675 20.84 -0.30 -6.52
N CYS A 676 20.90 0.27 -5.33
CA CYS A 676 21.84 1.35 -5.00
C CYS A 676 23.31 0.90 -4.92
N ALA A 677 23.58 -0.42 -4.92
CA ALA A 677 24.94 -0.95 -5.05
C ALA A 677 25.43 -1.01 -6.50
N THR A 678 24.55 -0.82 -7.48
CA THR A 678 24.98 -0.73 -8.89
C THR A 678 25.87 0.48 -9.09
N THR A 679 26.89 0.36 -9.95
CA THR A 679 27.84 1.46 -10.17
C THR A 679 27.18 2.61 -10.92
N ILE A 680 27.48 3.85 -10.52
CA ILE A 680 27.00 5.06 -11.18
C ILE A 680 27.46 5.08 -12.65
N GLU A 681 28.66 4.58 -12.94
CA GLU A 681 29.16 4.40 -14.31
C GLU A 681 28.20 3.55 -15.17
N SER A 682 27.67 2.45 -14.62
CA SER A 682 26.72 1.60 -15.34
C SER A 682 25.42 2.35 -15.65
N TRP A 683 24.94 3.17 -14.73
CA TRP A 683 23.77 4.04 -14.96
C TRP A 683 24.05 5.08 -16.03
N LEU A 684 25.14 5.82 -15.90
CA LEU A 684 25.52 6.88 -16.85
C LEU A 684 25.65 6.34 -18.26
N ARG A 685 26.36 5.21 -18.43
CA ARG A 685 26.53 4.55 -19.72
C ARG A 685 25.19 4.15 -20.33
N THR A 686 24.41 3.35 -19.59
CA THR A 686 23.17 2.75 -20.11
C THR A 686 22.11 3.81 -20.44
N PHE A 687 21.88 4.77 -19.53
CA PHE A 687 20.92 5.83 -19.79
C PHE A 687 21.39 6.78 -20.89
N SER A 688 22.69 7.08 -20.98
CA SER A 688 23.21 7.88 -22.10
C SER A 688 22.97 7.19 -23.44
N GLU A 689 23.28 5.89 -23.55
CA GLU A 689 23.06 5.11 -24.77
C GLU A 689 21.57 5.10 -25.18
N ARG A 690 20.67 4.89 -24.23
CA ARG A 690 19.22 4.95 -24.47
C ARG A 690 18.78 6.33 -24.96
N PHE A 691 19.22 7.41 -24.31
CA PHE A 691 18.82 8.76 -24.70
C PHE A 691 19.39 9.19 -26.05
N GLU A 692 20.61 8.78 -26.39
CA GLU A 692 21.17 8.98 -27.73
C GLU A 692 20.39 8.18 -28.78
N ALA A 693 20.02 6.93 -28.49
CA ALA A 693 19.19 6.13 -29.40
C ALA A 693 17.82 6.79 -29.66
N ILE A 694 17.14 7.26 -28.61
CA ILE A 694 15.88 8.01 -28.74
C ILE A 694 16.09 9.29 -29.56
N ARG A 695 17.17 10.04 -29.31
CA ARG A 695 17.48 11.27 -30.06
C ARG A 695 17.68 10.98 -31.55
N ASN A 696 18.42 9.93 -31.88
CA ASN A 696 18.66 9.53 -33.27
C ASN A 696 17.37 9.12 -33.97
N GLN A 697 16.52 8.32 -33.31
CA GLN A 697 15.22 7.92 -33.85
C GLN A 697 14.27 9.12 -34.07
N LEU A 698 14.23 10.08 -33.15
CA LEU A 698 13.41 11.28 -33.30
C LEU A 698 13.95 12.21 -34.40
N ALA A 699 15.27 12.29 -34.56
CA ALA A 699 15.91 13.02 -35.65
C ALA A 699 15.60 12.41 -37.02
N GLU A 700 15.55 11.08 -37.13
CA GLU A 700 15.15 10.37 -38.36
C GLU A 700 13.71 10.69 -38.80
N VAL A 701 12.82 10.97 -37.84
CA VAL A 701 11.41 11.34 -38.08
C VAL A 701 11.21 12.86 -38.17
N GLY A 702 12.27 13.66 -38.00
CA GLY A 702 12.22 15.12 -38.11
C GLY A 702 11.60 15.85 -36.91
N ILE A 703 11.53 15.20 -35.74
CA ILE A 703 10.94 15.77 -34.52
C ILE A 703 12.05 16.36 -33.64
N GLU A 704 12.08 17.69 -33.48
CA GLU A 704 12.86 18.33 -32.43
C GLU A 704 12.14 18.18 -31.08
N PHE A 705 12.56 17.19 -30.29
CA PHE A 705 12.00 16.92 -28.97
C PHE A 705 13.04 17.11 -27.87
N ASP A 706 12.61 17.67 -26.73
CA ASP A 706 13.46 17.79 -25.55
C ASP A 706 13.55 16.46 -24.80
N VAL A 707 14.51 15.63 -25.21
CA VAL A 707 14.85 14.35 -24.57
C VAL A 707 15.19 14.54 -23.09
N ALA A 708 15.70 15.70 -22.67
CA ALA A 708 16.03 15.95 -21.27
C ALA A 708 14.78 16.02 -20.39
N ARG A 709 13.64 16.52 -20.90
CA ARG A 709 12.37 16.53 -20.15
C ARG A 709 11.83 15.12 -19.91
N LEU A 710 11.84 14.26 -20.94
CA LEU A 710 11.39 12.87 -20.82
C LEU A 710 12.31 12.08 -19.88
N ALA A 711 13.62 12.29 -19.99
CA ALA A 711 14.59 11.71 -19.10
C ALA A 711 14.42 12.16 -17.64
N THR A 712 14.11 13.44 -17.42
CA THR A 712 13.85 13.99 -16.07
C THR A 712 12.65 13.29 -15.42
N ASN A 713 11.55 13.13 -16.14
CA ASN A 713 10.36 12.44 -15.62
C ASN A 713 10.66 10.98 -15.26
N ALA A 714 11.33 10.22 -16.14
CA ALA A 714 11.66 8.82 -15.89
C ALA A 714 12.62 8.66 -14.69
N LEU A 715 13.66 9.49 -14.60
CA LEU A 715 14.61 9.47 -13.48
C LEU A 715 13.96 9.87 -12.16
N GLN A 716 13.04 10.84 -12.22
CA GLN A 716 12.25 11.24 -11.07
C GLN A 716 11.33 10.10 -10.62
N GLU A 717 10.62 9.42 -11.52
CA GLU A 717 9.82 8.23 -11.21
C GLU A 717 10.64 7.12 -10.53
N ILE A 718 11.88 6.88 -10.99
CA ILE A 718 12.77 5.89 -10.38
C ILE A 718 13.15 6.28 -8.95
N ALA A 719 13.66 7.51 -8.75
CA ALA A 719 13.99 8.05 -7.43
C ALA A 719 12.74 8.08 -6.53
N ASN A 720 11.58 8.21 -7.14
CA ASN A 720 10.31 8.28 -6.45
C ASN A 720 9.91 6.93 -5.86
N ILE A 721 9.98 5.87 -6.67
CA ILE A 721 9.68 4.50 -6.26
C ILE A 721 10.74 4.00 -5.28
N ARG A 722 12.01 4.38 -5.47
CA ARG A 722 13.17 3.96 -4.66
C ARG A 722 14.07 5.16 -4.28
N PRO A 723 13.81 5.83 -3.14
CA PRO A 723 14.54 7.03 -2.72
C PRO A 723 16.04 6.86 -2.59
N GLU A 724 16.50 5.65 -2.25
CA GLU A 724 17.94 5.33 -2.19
C GLU A 724 18.65 5.48 -3.55
N LEU A 725 17.90 5.56 -4.66
CA LEU A 725 18.43 5.78 -6.01
C LEU A 725 18.44 7.25 -6.44
N ALA A 726 18.02 8.18 -5.57
CA ALA A 726 18.01 9.61 -5.90
C ALA A 726 19.41 10.12 -6.32
N GLY A 727 20.48 9.61 -5.69
CA GLY A 727 21.85 9.93 -6.08
C GLY A 727 22.22 9.44 -7.49
N HIS A 728 21.85 8.20 -7.84
CA HIS A 728 22.05 7.65 -9.19
C HIS A 728 21.25 8.43 -10.24
N ALA A 729 19.98 8.70 -9.96
CA ALA A 729 19.11 9.49 -10.83
C ALA A 729 19.67 10.89 -11.07
N ARG A 730 20.14 11.56 -10.01
CA ARG A 730 20.80 12.87 -10.09
C ARG A 730 22.09 12.81 -10.90
N ALA A 731 22.92 11.78 -10.76
CA ALA A 731 24.14 11.64 -11.54
C ALA A 731 23.85 11.60 -13.05
N VAL A 732 22.86 10.79 -13.47
CA VAL A 732 22.40 10.72 -14.87
C VAL A 732 21.87 12.06 -15.33
N PHE A 733 21.02 12.70 -14.52
CA PHE A 733 20.47 14.02 -14.81
C PHE A 733 21.56 15.08 -15.04
N LEU A 734 22.51 15.21 -14.11
CA LEU A 734 23.60 16.18 -14.21
C LEU A 734 24.49 15.93 -15.44
N SER A 735 24.75 14.67 -15.80
CA SER A 735 25.50 14.33 -17.01
C SER A 735 24.78 14.78 -18.29
N MET A 736 23.46 14.65 -18.36
CA MET A 736 22.67 15.14 -19.49
C MET A 736 22.60 16.67 -19.56
N VAL A 737 22.44 17.33 -18.41
CA VAL A 737 22.41 18.81 -18.34
C VAL A 737 23.76 19.39 -18.76
N ALA A 738 24.88 18.81 -18.29
CA ALA A 738 26.22 19.23 -18.71
C ALA A 738 26.41 19.13 -20.24
N LYS A 739 25.88 18.08 -20.89
CA LYS A 739 25.93 17.90 -22.35
C LYS A 739 25.04 18.89 -23.11
N SER A 740 23.93 19.35 -22.54
CA SER A 740 22.98 20.27 -23.18
C SER A 740 23.31 21.76 -22.97
N VAL A 741 23.96 22.13 -21.86
CA VAL A 741 24.45 23.50 -21.60
C VAL A 741 25.57 23.89 -22.58
N ILE A 742 26.38 22.94 -23.04
CA ILE A 742 27.35 23.14 -24.13
C ILE A 742 26.65 23.53 -25.46
N GLY A 743 25.33 23.26 -25.59
CA GLY A 743 24.48 23.63 -26.72
C GLY A 743 23.63 24.89 -26.56
N GLY A 744 23.78 25.66 -25.46
CA GLY A 744 23.23 27.02 -25.34
C GLY A 744 21.73 27.18 -25.02
N LYS A 745 21.04 26.17 -24.46
CA LYS A 745 19.63 26.30 -24.01
C LYS A 745 19.53 26.31 -22.47
N SER A 746 18.78 27.25 -21.88
CA SER A 746 18.51 27.29 -20.44
C SER A 746 17.29 26.45 -20.07
N PHE A 747 17.36 25.71 -18.96
CA PHE A 747 16.25 24.92 -18.42
C PHE A 747 15.32 25.75 -17.53
N ASP A 748 14.02 25.45 -17.61
CA ASP A 748 12.96 26.09 -16.82
C ASP A 748 12.71 25.35 -15.48
N GLY A 749 12.01 26.02 -14.55
CA GLY A 749 11.92 25.71 -13.11
C GLY A 749 11.28 24.37 -12.67
N SER A 750 10.93 23.46 -13.57
CA SER A 750 10.39 22.12 -13.24
C SER A 750 11.46 21.12 -12.80
N THR A 751 12.75 21.46 -12.97
CA THR A 751 13.93 20.67 -12.59
C THR A 751 14.24 20.71 -11.08
N GLY A 752 13.40 21.40 -10.30
CA GLY A 752 13.64 21.68 -8.89
C GLY A 752 13.84 20.43 -8.03
N ILE A 753 13.19 19.29 -8.29
CA ILE A 753 13.20 18.15 -7.35
C ILE A 753 14.52 17.37 -7.34
N LEU A 754 15.15 17.13 -8.50
CA LEU A 754 16.47 16.47 -8.57
C LEU A 754 17.64 17.40 -8.17
N LEU A 755 17.39 18.72 -8.16
CA LEU A 755 18.33 19.77 -7.78
C LEU A 755 18.06 20.36 -6.40
N ARG A 756 16.95 19.99 -5.75
CA ARG A 756 16.56 20.50 -4.43
C ARG A 756 17.55 19.93 -3.42
N ASN A 757 18.18 20.83 -2.69
CA ASN A 757 18.84 20.47 -1.45
C ASN A 757 17.71 20.20 -0.45
N ASP A 758 17.33 18.93 -0.32
CA ASP A 758 16.64 18.47 0.90
C ASP A 758 17.48 18.94 2.10
N ARG A 759 16.78 19.34 3.17
CA ARG A 759 17.26 19.83 4.49
C ARG A 759 18.78 19.79 4.73
N PRO A 760 19.38 20.71 5.53
CA PRO A 760 20.72 20.49 6.10
C PRO A 760 20.70 19.34 7.14
N ILE A 761 20.42 18.12 6.70
CA ILE A 761 20.50 16.88 7.44
C ILE A 761 21.97 16.52 7.47
N THR A 762 22.54 16.50 8.66
CA THR A 762 23.89 15.95 8.84
C THR A 762 23.78 14.44 9.02
N ALA A 763 24.79 13.71 8.52
CA ALA A 763 24.93 12.27 8.77
C ALA A 763 24.71 11.91 10.25
N ARG A 764 25.23 12.74 11.15
CA ARG A 764 25.12 12.57 12.60
C ARG A 764 23.65 12.57 13.08
N MET A 765 22.84 13.50 12.59
CA MET A 765 21.42 13.58 12.97
C MET A 765 20.65 12.30 12.59
N GLU A 766 20.92 11.72 11.42
CA GLU A 766 20.25 10.47 11.00
C GLU A 766 20.78 9.26 11.76
N ILE A 767 22.06 9.22 12.11
CA ILE A 767 22.59 8.17 12.99
C ILE A 767 21.98 8.27 14.39
N ASP A 768 21.84 9.47 14.94
CA ASP A 768 21.19 9.69 16.23
C ASP A 768 19.72 9.22 16.17
N ARG A 769 18.99 9.54 15.09
CA ARG A 769 17.62 9.05 14.86
C ARG A 769 17.54 7.53 14.73
N LEU A 770 18.46 6.90 13.99
CA LEU A 770 18.58 5.44 13.91
C LEU A 770 18.71 4.85 15.32
N ILE A 771 19.63 5.37 16.12
CA ILE A 771 19.86 4.89 17.48
C ILE A 771 18.61 5.08 18.33
N THR A 772 17.98 6.25 18.30
CA THR A 772 16.72 6.50 19.03
C THR A 772 15.61 5.52 18.62
N ARG A 773 15.48 5.17 17.34
CA ARG A 773 14.47 4.20 16.87
C ARG A 773 14.71 2.77 17.41
N HIS A 774 15.96 2.40 17.69
CA HIS A 774 16.34 1.04 18.10
C HIS A 774 16.92 0.94 19.52
N GLN A 775 16.82 2.00 20.33
CA GLN A 775 17.36 2.04 21.71
C GLN A 775 16.82 0.91 22.62
N GLU A 776 15.58 0.47 22.38
CA GLU A 776 14.90 -0.61 23.12
C GLU A 776 14.67 -1.87 22.24
N GLY A 777 15.30 -1.92 21.05
CA GLY A 777 15.05 -2.92 20.01
C GLY A 777 16.03 -4.10 19.99
N ASP A 778 15.93 -4.91 18.94
CA ASP A 778 16.82 -6.06 18.70
C ASP A 778 18.27 -5.67 18.51
N ALA A 779 19.16 -6.64 18.78
CA ALA A 779 20.56 -6.53 18.40
C ALA A 779 20.68 -6.28 16.88
N PRO A 780 21.41 -5.22 16.47
CA PRO A 780 21.59 -4.89 15.06
C PRO A 780 22.30 -6.03 14.29
N PRO A 781 22.02 -6.18 12.98
CA PRO A 781 22.77 -7.10 12.12
C PRO A 781 24.29 -6.83 12.20
N HIS A 782 25.06 -7.90 12.34
CA HIS A 782 26.52 -7.87 12.45
C HIS A 782 27.16 -8.63 11.28
N SER A 783 28.49 -8.52 11.13
CA SER A 783 29.25 -9.18 10.06
C SER A 783 28.80 -8.79 8.65
N LEU A 784 28.26 -7.58 8.47
CA LEU A 784 27.79 -7.10 7.16
C LEU A 784 28.97 -6.82 6.22
N LEU A 785 29.98 -6.14 6.79
CA LEU A 785 31.19 -5.68 6.11
C LEU A 785 32.41 -6.47 6.60
N SER A 786 33.42 -6.63 5.76
CA SER A 786 34.77 -7.01 6.19
C SER A 786 35.36 -5.97 7.15
N ASP A 787 36.33 -6.39 7.98
CA ASP A 787 37.01 -5.50 8.92
C ASP A 787 37.62 -4.29 8.22
N THR A 788 38.20 -4.48 7.03
CA THR A 788 38.80 -3.41 6.23
C THR A 788 37.75 -2.40 5.77
N ALA A 789 36.61 -2.87 5.23
CA ALA A 789 35.51 -2.01 4.81
C ALA A 789 34.84 -1.29 5.99
N LEU A 790 34.75 -1.94 7.15
CA LEU A 790 34.22 -1.33 8.37
C LEU A 790 35.16 -0.23 8.92
N GLN A 791 36.46 -0.49 8.93
CA GLN A 791 37.48 0.47 9.39
C GLN A 791 37.58 1.70 8.49
N ALA A 792 37.34 1.55 7.17
CA ALA A 792 37.26 2.70 6.26
C ALA A 792 36.18 3.72 6.68
N GLN A 793 35.15 3.28 7.43
CA GLN A 793 34.07 4.11 7.92
C GLN A 793 34.19 4.48 9.41
N TRP A 794 35.34 4.21 10.06
CA TRP A 794 35.55 4.37 11.51
C TRP A 794 35.03 5.70 12.07
N ALA A 795 35.38 6.82 11.45
CA ALA A 795 34.99 8.16 11.91
C ALA A 795 33.48 8.39 11.96
N ARG A 796 32.68 7.58 11.24
CA ARG A 796 31.22 7.70 11.21
C ARG A 796 30.54 6.96 12.37
N TRP A 797 31.15 5.87 12.86
CA TRP A 797 30.52 5.00 13.84
C TRP A 797 31.24 4.95 15.20
N GLU A 798 32.51 5.35 15.29
CA GLU A 798 33.29 5.38 16.54
C GLU A 798 32.61 6.09 17.72
N PRO A 799 31.87 7.20 17.53
CA PRO A 799 31.18 7.87 18.64
C PRO A 799 30.03 7.06 19.26
N TYR A 800 29.66 5.94 18.65
CA TYR A 800 28.48 5.16 18.98
C TYR A 800 28.83 3.77 19.50
N ALA A 801 27.83 3.07 20.05
CA ALA A 801 28.04 1.70 20.54
C ALA A 801 28.48 0.77 19.40
N SER A 802 29.54 -0.02 19.63
CA SER A 802 30.14 -0.90 18.62
C SER A 802 29.17 -1.91 18.00
N ALA A 803 28.09 -2.26 18.70
CA ALA A 803 27.02 -3.08 18.17
C ALA A 803 26.42 -2.49 16.88
N PHE A 804 26.28 -1.16 16.78
CA PHE A 804 25.70 -0.48 15.62
C PHE A 804 26.70 -0.22 14.48
N ALA A 805 27.98 -0.55 14.66
CA ALA A 805 29.05 -0.17 13.73
C ALA A 805 28.76 -0.61 12.28
N HIS A 806 28.37 -1.87 12.08
CA HIS A 806 28.06 -2.40 10.76
C HIS A 806 26.83 -1.75 10.11
N VAL A 807 25.77 -1.51 10.88
CA VAL A 807 24.53 -0.90 10.36
C VAL A 807 24.77 0.57 10.00
N ILE A 808 25.53 1.29 10.82
CA ILE A 808 25.90 2.68 10.55
C ILE A 808 26.76 2.78 9.28
N ALA A 809 27.77 1.91 9.15
CA ALA A 809 28.76 1.95 8.08
C ALA A 809 28.24 1.44 6.72
N ALA A 810 27.34 0.45 6.71
CA ALA A 810 26.86 -0.20 5.49
C ALA A 810 26.37 0.77 4.38
N PRO A 811 25.47 1.74 4.63
CA PRO A 811 25.01 2.64 3.57
C PRO A 811 26.11 3.55 3.01
N PHE A 812 27.09 3.97 3.83
CA PHE A 812 28.25 4.71 3.33
C PHE A 812 29.13 3.86 2.43
N ALA A 813 29.41 2.62 2.85
CA ALA A 813 30.21 1.68 2.08
C ALA A 813 29.53 1.32 0.74
N VAL A 814 28.21 1.16 0.72
CA VAL A 814 27.42 0.95 -0.51
C VAL A 814 27.50 2.15 -1.44
N ALA A 815 27.35 3.38 -0.92
CA ALA A 815 27.49 4.59 -1.73
C ALA A 815 28.91 4.76 -2.32
N GLU A 816 29.95 4.46 -1.53
CA GLU A 816 31.34 4.47 -2.01
C GLU A 816 31.63 3.39 -3.03
N HIS A 817 31.02 2.21 -2.90
CA HIS A 817 31.06 1.16 -3.91
C HIS A 817 30.40 1.60 -5.22
N ALA A 818 29.20 2.16 -5.14
CA ALA A 818 28.46 2.65 -6.30
C ALA A 818 29.24 3.76 -7.04
N ALA A 819 29.90 4.65 -6.30
CA ALA A 819 30.74 5.71 -6.85
C ALA A 819 32.12 5.22 -7.34
N GLY A 820 32.48 3.95 -7.13
CA GLY A 820 33.77 3.38 -7.54
C GLY A 820 34.97 3.75 -6.65
N VAL A 821 34.72 4.28 -5.44
CA VAL A 821 35.77 4.70 -4.50
C VAL A 821 36.34 3.50 -3.73
N HIS A 822 35.48 2.67 -3.15
CA HIS A 822 35.87 1.45 -2.42
C HIS A 822 35.04 0.26 -2.88
N ARG A 823 35.69 -0.81 -3.35
CA ARG A 823 34.96 -1.97 -3.90
C ARG A 823 34.59 -2.96 -2.81
N LEU A 824 33.29 -3.25 -2.69
CA LEU A 824 32.77 -4.35 -1.88
C LEU A 824 32.67 -5.64 -2.70
N LEU A 825 32.83 -6.79 -2.03
CA LEU A 825 32.61 -8.10 -2.62
C LEU A 825 31.11 -8.40 -2.72
N LEU A 826 30.70 -9.27 -3.66
CA LEU A 826 29.30 -9.64 -3.85
C LEU A 826 28.61 -10.14 -2.56
N PRO A 827 29.24 -11.00 -1.71
CA PRO A 827 28.63 -11.39 -0.44
C PRO A 827 28.45 -10.24 0.55
N GLU A 828 29.32 -9.23 0.54
CA GLU A 828 29.17 -8.03 1.38
C GLU A 828 28.01 -7.17 0.89
N LEU A 829 27.87 -6.98 -0.43
CA LEU A 829 26.74 -6.26 -1.02
C LEU A 829 25.40 -6.91 -0.66
N THR A 830 25.33 -8.24 -0.80
CA THR A 830 24.14 -9.01 -0.42
C THR A 830 23.83 -8.88 1.08
N ARG A 831 24.85 -8.85 1.96
CA ARG A 831 24.66 -8.63 3.40
C ARG A 831 24.34 -7.18 3.75
N CYS A 832 24.82 -6.18 3.01
CA CYS A 832 24.48 -4.78 3.25
C CYS A 832 22.96 -4.53 3.12
N ARG A 833 22.24 -5.40 2.40
CA ARG A 833 20.78 -5.38 2.39
C ARG A 833 20.17 -5.58 3.78
N ASP A 834 20.84 -6.28 4.69
CA ASP A 834 20.36 -6.47 6.06
C ASP A 834 20.26 -5.15 6.81
N ALA A 835 21.19 -4.21 6.56
CA ALA A 835 21.09 -2.85 7.10
C ALA A 835 19.89 -2.10 6.52
N ALA A 836 19.63 -2.26 5.21
CA ALA A 836 18.46 -1.66 4.55
C ALA A 836 17.13 -2.23 5.08
N LEU A 837 17.08 -3.52 5.41
CA LEU A 837 15.89 -4.15 6.02
C LEU A 837 15.73 -3.82 7.50
N TYR A 838 16.85 -3.65 8.22
CA TYR A 838 16.84 -3.28 9.63
C TYR A 838 16.26 -1.88 9.83
N ASP A 839 16.77 -0.89 9.08
CA ASP A 839 16.29 0.49 9.10
C ASP A 839 16.32 1.14 7.69
N PRO A 840 15.23 1.02 6.91
CA PRO A 840 15.16 1.59 5.57
C PRO A 840 15.20 3.12 5.57
N GLU A 841 14.66 3.79 6.59
CA GLU A 841 14.66 5.27 6.65
C GLU A 841 16.08 5.81 6.68
N TYR A 842 16.91 5.25 7.57
CA TYR A 842 18.32 5.59 7.67
C TYR A 842 19.06 5.24 6.39
N PHE A 843 18.84 4.02 5.87
CA PHE A 843 19.56 3.54 4.69
C PHE A 843 19.23 4.35 3.43
N GLU A 844 17.95 4.62 3.16
CA GLU A 844 17.47 5.41 2.02
C GLU A 844 18.09 6.82 2.02
N VAL A 845 18.08 7.49 3.17
CA VAL A 845 18.60 8.87 3.30
C VAL A 845 20.13 8.91 3.18
N ILE A 846 20.84 8.05 3.91
CA ILE A 846 22.31 8.10 3.93
C ILE A 846 22.93 7.72 2.59
N VAL A 847 22.39 6.71 1.90
CA VAL A 847 22.91 6.32 0.58
C VAL A 847 22.78 7.47 -0.41
N ALA A 848 21.61 8.10 -0.48
CA ALA A 848 21.36 9.23 -1.38
C ALA A 848 22.25 10.44 -1.03
N MET A 849 22.30 10.81 0.26
CA MET A 849 23.12 11.90 0.76
C MET A 849 24.60 11.68 0.45
N ARG A 850 25.16 10.52 0.78
CA ARG A 850 26.57 10.21 0.56
C ARG A 850 26.93 10.15 -0.92
N THR A 851 26.06 9.59 -1.74
CA THR A 851 26.24 9.56 -3.19
C THR A 851 26.33 11.00 -3.73
N ASN A 852 25.46 11.90 -3.28
CA ASN A 852 25.50 13.32 -3.66
C ASN A 852 26.77 14.03 -3.21
N GLU A 853 27.24 13.80 -1.97
CA GLU A 853 28.52 14.33 -1.49
C GLU A 853 29.70 13.91 -2.39
N LEU A 854 29.75 12.62 -2.75
CA LEU A 854 30.80 12.07 -3.61
C LEU A 854 30.76 12.64 -5.02
N LEU A 855 29.56 12.78 -5.61
CA LEU A 855 29.39 13.42 -6.92
C LEU A 855 29.87 14.88 -6.93
N ASN A 856 29.55 15.64 -5.88
CA ASN A 856 30.02 17.03 -5.74
C ASN A 856 31.55 17.10 -5.57
N ALA A 857 32.13 16.20 -4.78
CA ALA A 857 33.58 16.12 -4.58
C ALA A 857 34.32 15.77 -5.90
N LEU A 858 33.77 14.84 -6.69
CA LEU A 858 34.30 14.49 -8.02
C LEU A 858 34.19 15.66 -9.01
N ALA A 859 33.11 16.43 -8.97
CA ALA A 859 32.96 17.64 -9.80
C ALA A 859 33.97 18.73 -9.42
N GLN A 860 34.28 18.88 -8.14
CA GLN A 860 35.27 19.86 -7.65
C GLN A 860 36.71 19.44 -7.92
N SER A 861 37.04 18.15 -7.87
CA SER A 861 38.39 17.63 -8.16
C SER A 861 38.68 17.54 -9.66
N GLY A 862 37.67 17.31 -10.50
CA GLY A 862 37.78 17.31 -11.97
C GLY A 862 38.06 18.68 -12.60
N GLY A 863 37.91 19.78 -11.84
CA GLY A 863 38.23 21.15 -12.28
C GLY A 863 39.73 21.49 -12.30
N ALA A 864 40.60 20.59 -11.82
CA ALA A 864 42.06 20.78 -11.80
C ALA A 864 42.80 19.91 -12.84
N ALA A 865 42.08 19.17 -13.69
CA ALA A 865 42.65 18.33 -14.75
C ALA A 865 41.86 18.44 -16.06
N ALA A 866 41.43 19.66 -16.40
CA ALA A 866 41.01 20.04 -17.75
C ALA A 866 42.07 20.96 -18.38
#